data_AF-A0A7M1LFE0-F1
#
_entry.id   AF-A0A7M1LFE0-F1
#
_cell.length_a   1.000
_cell.length_b   1.000
_cell.length_c   1.000
_cell.angle_alpha   90.00
_cell.angle_beta   90.00
_cell.angle_gamma   90.00
#
_symmetry.space_group_name_H-M   'P 1'
#
loop_
_entity.id
_entity.type
_entity.pdbx_description
1 polymer ?
#
loop_
_entity_poly.entity_id
_entity_poly.type
_entity_poly.pdbx_seq_one_letter_code
_entity_poly.pdbx_strand_id
1 'polypeptide(L)'
;MGKGGGGGSQVIGYAYFLGLAYALCSKVDELLEFRLNGDTAAKPNLKGCGSFEAITGKEQPTHGSGNSKSRVYFYDGTQNTSDSYLTKQTGENIAYKNTAYFVINGFIGDNVRSAPNYSAVVKRTNLTGWNYVGVSDEINGDANPASVLWYMLTKLIGLDEKVLDKDSFLEANKTLLNEGLGISFIMSKPQEAKEWVQEILRTIDGALCINPATGRLTLRLLRDDYDQKNLKLINESNMNNLKFKRKAWDETYSRVTVKYTSRGSFSAASVSAINSATRQTLGFERAYSVEYMSISSAANANKVLTRLMRKLSYPLANLRFDLSSYEFKNLMVGDVLLFSNSALGVIDMPIRILNLGSDKEGSISVEACEDVFALKNITITSVQEDLYKPIDLRIDELEYFSAVESTVEMGDEMGVLPVVAKPGGFVQKIRVRDGLSGKSVDVKPFSVARLSQNFEISPEMGDEISFLVDEITPLWKVSATRAGWQRIKFTCLIDNEFINFQHREDLGDGKWRVKTLMRGLSGTKISRHLKGALVWFAPVDANDLITLPLVAPNTTLFFEASNFAVKSEIKKLEFSHSQNAKKPYPISNLKALRDGKKVVLEWKNRVRLHGANYRNADNIIAGVDEGLNENRVIIKWFVNEKEFVFETKGERFEAEVPLRTTFYLWQMAYKGGFLSDCEQITA
;
A
#
# COMPACT_ATOMS: atom_id res chain seq x y z
N MET A 1 41.76 -23.55 54.53
CA MET A 1 40.52 -22.74 54.56
C MET A 1 40.52 -21.82 53.35
N GLY A 2 39.70 -22.11 52.33
CA GLY A 2 39.44 -21.20 51.21
C GLY A 2 38.04 -20.61 51.35
N LYS A 3 37.93 -19.29 51.50
CA LYS A 3 36.65 -18.56 51.51
C LYS A 3 36.06 -18.57 50.11
N GLY A 4 34.97 -19.30 49.90
CA GLY A 4 34.10 -19.11 48.72
C GLY A 4 33.37 -17.78 48.87
N GLY A 5 33.70 -16.80 48.03
CA GLY A 5 33.00 -15.52 47.98
C GLY A 5 31.56 -15.73 47.52
N GLY A 6 30.59 -15.31 48.32
CA GLY A 6 29.18 -15.27 47.94
C GLY A 6 29.00 -14.27 46.80
N GLY A 7 28.56 -14.75 45.63
CA GLY A 7 28.17 -13.89 44.51
C GLY A 7 27.00 -13.01 44.93
N GLY A 8 27.15 -11.69 44.77
CA GLY A 8 26.09 -10.72 45.07
C GLY A 8 24.89 -10.91 44.15
N SER A 9 23.69 -10.68 44.68
CA SER A 9 22.46 -10.63 43.87
C SER A 9 22.60 -9.55 42.79
N GLN A 10 22.38 -9.92 41.53
CA GLN A 10 22.39 -9.00 40.39
C GLN A 10 20.95 -8.72 39.95
N VAL A 11 20.60 -7.44 39.82
CA VAL A 11 19.33 -7.02 39.20
C VAL A 11 19.40 -7.29 37.70
N ILE A 12 18.55 -8.18 37.22
CA ILE A 12 18.46 -8.62 35.82
C ILE A 12 17.30 -7.95 35.04
N GLY A 13 16.45 -7.18 35.73
CA GLY A 13 15.33 -6.45 35.15
C GLY A 13 14.37 -5.92 36.21
N TYR A 14 13.33 -5.21 35.75
CA TYR A 14 12.26 -4.68 36.60
C TYR A 14 10.88 -5.11 36.09
N ALA A 15 10.01 -5.46 37.03
CA ALA A 15 8.58 -5.61 36.80
C ALA A 15 7.90 -4.25 36.93
N TYR A 16 7.14 -3.84 35.93
CA TYR A 16 6.44 -2.56 35.95
C TYR A 16 4.98 -2.76 36.30
N PHE A 17 4.46 -1.89 37.16
CA PHE A 17 3.07 -1.86 37.57
C PHE A 17 2.50 -0.47 37.28
N LEU A 18 1.23 -0.43 36.87
CA LEU A 18 0.53 0.81 36.60
C LEU A 18 -0.88 0.75 37.17
N GLY A 19 -1.25 1.86 37.81
CA GLY A 19 -2.63 2.19 38.09
C GLY A 19 -3.21 3.05 36.98
N LEU A 20 -4.32 2.62 36.37
CA LEU A 20 -4.99 3.34 35.30
C LEU A 20 -6.50 3.20 35.42
N ALA A 21 -7.22 4.24 35.02
CA ALA A 21 -8.64 4.18 34.67
C ALA A 21 -8.78 4.51 33.18
N TYR A 22 -9.51 3.67 32.45
CA TYR A 22 -9.64 3.78 31.00
C TYR A 22 -11.11 3.85 30.60
N ALA A 23 -11.55 5.02 30.12
CA ALA A 23 -12.91 5.23 29.63
C ALA A 23 -13.12 4.57 28.26
N LEU A 24 -14.24 3.88 28.09
CA LEU A 24 -14.60 3.16 26.87
C LEU A 24 -15.68 3.90 26.07
N CYS A 25 -16.86 4.05 26.67
CA CYS A 25 -18.02 4.67 26.05
C CYS A 25 -19.02 5.07 27.15
N SER A 26 -20.22 5.53 26.78
CA SER A 26 -21.19 5.99 27.77
C SER A 26 -21.79 4.84 28.60
N LYS A 27 -22.19 3.74 27.95
CA LYS A 27 -22.77 2.56 28.60
C LYS A 27 -22.44 1.29 27.83
N VAL A 28 -22.32 0.17 28.54
CA VAL A 28 -22.08 -1.17 27.99
C VAL A 28 -23.08 -2.13 28.63
N ASP A 29 -23.71 -2.99 27.84
CA ASP A 29 -24.57 -4.05 28.38
C ASP A 29 -23.76 -5.30 28.71
N GLU A 30 -22.74 -5.59 27.91
CA GLU A 30 -21.88 -6.76 28.07
C GLU A 30 -20.44 -6.47 27.61
N LEU A 31 -19.47 -6.74 28.49
CA LEU A 31 -18.04 -6.77 28.15
C LEU A 31 -17.69 -8.18 27.66
N LEU A 32 -17.46 -8.32 26.36
CA LEU A 32 -17.18 -9.61 25.73
C LEU A 32 -15.71 -9.98 25.84
N GLU A 33 -14.82 -9.06 25.44
CA GLU A 33 -13.38 -9.30 25.44
C GLU A 33 -12.60 -8.11 26.00
N PHE A 34 -11.54 -8.41 26.73
CA PHE A 34 -10.48 -7.48 27.11
C PHE A 34 -9.22 -7.83 26.32
N ARG A 35 -8.58 -6.85 25.70
CA ARG A 35 -7.51 -7.05 24.72
C ARG A 35 -6.25 -6.26 25.10
N LEU A 36 -5.11 -6.87 24.79
CA LEU A 36 -3.77 -6.33 25.01
C LEU A 36 -3.03 -6.33 23.68
N ASN A 37 -2.64 -5.16 23.18
CA ASN A 37 -1.95 -4.96 21.89
C ASN A 37 -2.69 -5.64 20.72
N GLY A 38 -4.01 -5.68 20.77
CA GLY A 38 -4.85 -6.32 19.76
C GLY A 38 -5.14 -7.80 20.01
N ASP A 39 -4.43 -8.48 20.91
CA ASP A 39 -4.70 -9.89 21.22
C ASP A 39 -5.74 -10.01 22.33
N THR A 40 -6.58 -11.06 22.30
CA THR A 40 -7.51 -11.35 23.40
C THR A 40 -6.75 -11.74 24.66
N ALA A 41 -6.83 -10.90 25.69
CA ALA A 41 -6.21 -11.13 26.99
C ALA A 41 -7.17 -11.81 27.98
N ALA A 42 -8.48 -11.56 27.87
CA ALA A 42 -9.52 -12.27 28.60
C ALA A 42 -10.88 -12.19 27.87
N LYS A 43 -11.75 -13.18 28.11
CA LYS A 43 -13.16 -13.19 27.63
C LYS A 43 -14.12 -13.23 28.83
N PRO A 44 -14.28 -12.11 29.55
CA PRO A 44 -15.03 -12.11 30.80
C PRO A 44 -16.54 -12.35 30.61
N ASN A 45 -17.11 -12.00 29.45
CA ASN A 45 -18.56 -12.07 29.18
C ASN A 45 -19.38 -11.46 30.34
N LEU A 46 -18.93 -10.31 30.84
CA LEU A 46 -19.44 -9.71 32.05
C LEU A 46 -20.64 -8.82 31.72
N LYS A 47 -21.78 -9.09 32.35
CA LYS A 47 -22.99 -8.27 32.27
C LYS A 47 -23.11 -7.47 33.56
N GLY A 48 -22.94 -6.16 33.45
CA GLY A 48 -22.89 -5.27 34.61
C GLY A 48 -21.48 -4.98 35.14
N CYS A 49 -21.42 -4.18 36.21
CA CYS A 49 -20.18 -3.90 36.94
C CYS A 49 -19.62 -5.16 37.61
N GLY A 50 -18.29 -5.31 37.66
CA GLY A 50 -17.65 -6.47 38.26
C GLY A 50 -16.13 -6.46 38.13
N SER A 51 -15.50 -7.62 38.29
CA SER A 51 -14.06 -7.76 38.10
C SER A 51 -13.68 -9.12 37.52
N PHE A 52 -12.53 -9.20 36.87
CA PHE A 52 -11.99 -10.41 36.27
C PHE A 52 -10.46 -10.40 36.27
N GLU A 53 -9.84 -11.56 36.12
CA GLU A 53 -8.38 -11.69 35.95
C GLU A 53 -8.02 -11.70 34.47
N ALA A 54 -7.04 -10.90 34.07
CA ALA A 54 -6.59 -10.81 32.69
C ALA A 54 -5.08 -10.64 32.58
N ILE A 55 -4.54 -11.01 31.42
CA ILE A 55 -3.16 -10.67 31.06
C ILE A 55 -3.12 -9.17 30.75
N THR A 56 -2.43 -8.40 31.60
CA THR A 56 -2.31 -6.95 31.47
C THR A 56 -0.89 -6.51 31.06
N GLY A 57 0.06 -7.44 31.05
CA GLY A 57 1.46 -7.22 30.67
C GLY A 57 2.09 -8.52 30.16
N LYS A 58 3.24 -8.42 29.49
CA LYS A 58 4.01 -9.59 29.05
C LYS A 58 5.21 -9.82 29.98
N GLU A 59 5.33 -11.04 30.48
CA GLU A 59 6.53 -11.50 31.21
C GLU A 59 7.70 -11.74 30.25
N GLN A 60 8.94 -11.61 30.73
CA GLN A 60 10.12 -12.01 29.97
C GLN A 60 10.31 -13.55 29.95
N PRO A 61 10.72 -14.15 28.81
CA PRO A 61 10.85 -15.61 28.70
C PRO A 61 11.91 -16.24 29.61
N THR A 62 13.01 -15.52 29.83
CA THR A 62 14.15 -15.99 30.62
C THR A 62 14.35 -14.96 31.72
N HIS A 63 13.89 -15.26 32.94
CA HIS A 63 13.89 -14.38 34.11
C HIS A 63 12.74 -13.35 34.21
N GLY A 64 11.53 -13.72 33.75
CA GLY A 64 10.33 -12.94 34.01
C GLY A 64 10.02 -12.78 35.51
N SER A 65 9.25 -11.75 35.84
CA SER A 65 8.91 -11.43 37.24
C SER A 65 7.93 -12.41 37.90
N GLY A 66 7.37 -13.36 37.13
CA GLY A 66 6.35 -14.31 37.59
C GLY A 66 4.95 -13.71 37.74
N ASN A 67 4.76 -12.46 37.29
CA ASN A 67 3.46 -11.79 37.27
C ASN A 67 2.72 -12.07 35.97
N SER A 68 1.74 -12.98 36.00
CA SER A 68 1.09 -13.43 34.76
C SER A 68 -0.23 -12.71 34.47
N LYS A 69 -0.92 -12.21 35.50
CA LYS A 69 -2.25 -11.60 35.40
C LYS A 69 -2.44 -10.50 36.45
N SER A 70 -3.38 -9.61 36.16
CA SER A 70 -3.90 -8.63 37.13
C SER A 70 -5.42 -8.69 37.19
N ARG A 71 -5.95 -8.32 38.36
CA ARG A 71 -7.37 -8.02 38.53
C ARG A 71 -7.72 -6.74 37.78
N VAL A 72 -8.69 -6.83 36.90
CA VAL A 72 -9.32 -5.70 36.21
C VAL A 72 -10.70 -5.48 36.79
N TYR A 73 -11.01 -4.26 37.20
CA TYR A 73 -12.34 -3.85 37.64
C TYR A 73 -13.06 -3.18 36.48
N PHE A 74 -14.28 -3.57 36.19
CA PHE A 74 -15.08 -3.05 35.09
C PHE A 74 -16.35 -2.39 35.61
N TYR A 75 -16.65 -1.23 35.05
CA TYR A 75 -17.82 -0.41 35.34
C TYR A 75 -18.55 -0.14 34.03
N ASP A 76 -19.84 -0.42 33.99
CA ASP A 76 -20.63 -0.52 32.76
C ASP A 76 -21.33 0.80 32.36
N GLY A 77 -21.13 1.86 33.14
CA GLY A 77 -21.79 3.17 33.00
C GLY A 77 -23.03 3.34 33.89
N THR A 78 -23.48 2.31 34.60
CA THR A 78 -24.63 2.34 35.52
C THR A 78 -24.23 2.40 37.00
N GLN A 79 -22.93 2.27 37.30
CA GLN A 79 -22.39 2.28 38.65
C GLN A 79 -22.82 3.49 39.48
N ASN A 80 -23.08 3.25 40.77
CA ASN A 80 -23.42 4.28 41.75
C ASN A 80 -22.40 4.43 42.88
N THR A 81 -21.41 3.52 42.93
CA THR A 81 -20.34 3.52 43.93
C THR A 81 -19.00 3.82 43.26
N SER A 82 -18.12 4.55 43.95
CA SER A 82 -16.77 4.80 43.44
C SER A 82 -15.89 3.55 43.46
N ASP A 83 -14.88 3.55 42.59
CA ASP A 83 -13.80 2.58 42.65
C ASP A 83 -12.87 2.92 43.84
N SER A 84 -12.56 1.91 44.65
CA SER A 84 -11.75 2.08 45.87
C SER A 84 -10.32 2.51 45.59
N TYR A 85 -9.73 2.08 44.47
CA TYR A 85 -8.38 2.46 44.08
C TYR A 85 -8.37 3.92 43.62
N LEU A 86 -9.31 4.33 42.76
CA LEU A 86 -9.42 5.72 42.31
C LEU A 86 -9.68 6.67 43.46
N THR A 87 -10.63 6.37 44.35
CA THR A 87 -10.89 7.21 45.53
C THR A 87 -9.66 7.38 46.40
N LYS A 88 -8.84 6.34 46.56
CA LYS A 88 -7.58 6.44 47.30
C LYS A 88 -6.54 7.33 46.60
N GLN A 89 -6.45 7.27 45.27
CA GLN A 89 -5.46 8.04 44.51
C GLN A 89 -5.87 9.50 44.29
N THR A 90 -7.16 9.78 44.11
CA THR A 90 -7.66 11.11 43.80
C THR A 90 -8.16 11.88 45.04
N GLY A 91 -8.49 11.17 46.13
CA GLY A 91 -9.17 11.74 47.29
C GLY A 91 -10.67 11.95 47.08
N GLU A 92 -11.21 11.60 45.91
CA GLU A 92 -12.58 11.91 45.50
C GLU A 92 -13.43 10.63 45.37
N ASN A 93 -14.65 10.67 45.91
CA ASN A 93 -15.62 9.56 45.82
C ASN A 93 -16.52 9.73 44.59
N ILE A 94 -15.93 9.55 43.41
CA ILE A 94 -16.63 9.71 42.12
C ILE A 94 -16.85 8.35 41.46
N ALA A 95 -18.11 8.03 41.14
CA ALA A 95 -18.49 6.80 40.43
C ALA A 95 -18.42 6.90 38.90
N TYR A 96 -18.26 8.12 38.35
CA TYR A 96 -18.27 8.42 36.91
C TYR A 96 -19.53 7.87 36.19
N LYS A 97 -20.72 8.22 36.68
CA LYS A 97 -21.99 7.77 36.08
C LYS A 97 -22.07 8.11 34.59
N ASN A 98 -22.71 7.25 33.79
CA ASN A 98 -22.79 7.36 32.33
C ASN A 98 -21.43 7.32 31.62
N THR A 99 -20.42 6.75 32.25
CA THR A 99 -19.15 6.39 31.62
C THR A 99 -18.86 4.93 31.97
N ALA A 100 -18.78 4.08 30.96
CA ALA A 100 -18.23 2.75 31.09
C ALA A 100 -16.71 2.83 31.03
N TYR A 101 -16.02 2.20 31.99
CA TYR A 101 -14.58 2.22 32.11
C TYR A 101 -14.06 0.96 32.79
N PHE A 102 -12.77 0.71 32.67
CA PHE A 102 -12.09 -0.27 33.52
C PHE A 102 -10.96 0.36 34.30
N VAL A 103 -10.66 -0.22 35.46
CA VAL A 103 -9.55 0.16 36.33
C VAL A 103 -8.59 -1.03 36.43
N ILE A 104 -7.31 -0.75 36.21
CA ILE A 104 -6.22 -1.70 36.44
C ILE A 104 -5.30 -1.07 37.46
N ASN A 105 -4.97 -1.82 38.50
CA ASN A 105 -3.85 -1.49 39.38
C ASN A 105 -2.98 -2.75 39.45
N GLY A 106 -2.08 -2.90 38.47
CA GLY A 106 -1.49 -4.20 38.21
C GLY A 106 -0.30 -4.19 37.27
N PHE A 107 0.21 -5.38 37.00
CA PHE A 107 1.39 -5.63 36.19
C PHE A 107 1.17 -5.21 34.73
N ILE A 108 2.13 -4.49 34.15
CA ILE A 108 2.07 -4.05 32.74
C ILE A 108 3.20 -4.62 31.87
N GLY A 109 4.12 -5.37 32.48
CA GLY A 109 5.17 -6.09 31.77
C GLY A 109 6.54 -5.97 32.40
N ASP A 110 7.43 -6.88 32.02
CA ASP A 110 8.85 -6.84 32.41
C ASP A 110 9.66 -5.99 31.45
N ASN A 111 10.49 -5.09 31.99
CA ASN A 111 11.39 -4.23 31.21
C ASN A 111 10.68 -3.42 30.10
N VAL A 112 9.41 -3.04 30.32
CA VAL A 112 8.62 -2.26 29.37
C VAL A 112 9.01 -0.78 29.40
N ARG A 113 9.05 -0.14 28.23
CA ARG A 113 9.39 1.28 28.06
C ARG A 113 8.18 2.20 27.88
N SER A 114 6.99 1.61 27.70
CA SER A 114 5.73 2.31 27.47
C SER A 114 4.58 1.46 27.98
N ALA A 115 3.46 2.11 28.32
CA ALA A 115 2.22 1.40 28.64
C ALA A 115 1.75 0.58 27.42
N PRO A 116 1.29 -0.67 27.61
CA PRO A 116 0.65 -1.44 26.56
C PRO A 116 -0.62 -0.78 26.02
N ASN A 117 -1.02 -1.14 24.81
CA ASN A 117 -2.31 -0.73 24.26
C ASN A 117 -3.41 -1.65 24.78
N TYR A 118 -4.41 -1.09 25.47
CA TYR A 118 -5.57 -1.82 25.95
C TYR A 118 -6.79 -1.47 25.11
N SER A 119 -7.59 -2.49 24.78
CA SER A 119 -8.88 -2.29 24.12
C SER A 119 -9.90 -3.30 24.61
N ALA A 120 -11.18 -3.07 24.29
CA ALA A 120 -12.27 -3.92 24.70
C ALA A 120 -13.23 -4.17 23.53
N VAL A 121 -13.81 -5.37 23.51
CA VAL A 121 -14.97 -5.68 22.66
C VAL A 121 -16.19 -5.64 23.56
N VAL A 122 -17.07 -4.68 23.28
CA VAL A 122 -18.27 -4.43 24.09
C VAL A 122 -19.51 -4.55 23.23
N LYS A 123 -20.62 -4.96 23.87
CA LYS A 123 -21.94 -4.97 23.25
C LYS A 123 -22.84 -3.96 23.96
N ARG A 124 -23.56 -3.18 23.16
CA ARG A 124 -24.61 -2.27 23.61
C ARG A 124 -25.81 -2.38 22.68
N THR A 125 -26.78 -3.18 23.09
CA THR A 125 -27.98 -3.50 22.32
C THR A 125 -29.25 -3.17 23.08
N ASN A 126 -29.24 -3.06 24.41
CA ASN A 126 -30.41 -2.70 25.20
C ASN A 126 -30.63 -1.17 25.19
N LEU A 127 -31.61 -0.69 24.42
CA LEU A 127 -31.75 0.73 24.10
C LEU A 127 -33.11 1.31 24.49
N THR A 128 -34.18 0.53 24.33
CA THR A 128 -35.56 1.02 24.45
C THR A 128 -36.27 0.50 25.69
N GLY A 129 -35.88 -0.68 26.18
CA GLY A 129 -36.61 -1.40 27.23
C GLY A 129 -37.98 -1.91 26.78
N TRP A 130 -38.22 -2.02 25.47
CA TRP A 130 -39.48 -2.53 24.93
C TRP A 130 -39.69 -4.00 25.28
N ASN A 131 -40.87 -4.31 25.80
CA ASN A 131 -41.29 -5.66 26.15
C ASN A 131 -42.61 -6.01 25.43
N TYR A 132 -42.52 -6.17 24.10
CA TYR A 132 -43.64 -6.53 23.23
C TYR A 132 -43.34 -7.84 22.51
N VAL A 133 -44.37 -8.63 22.23
CA VAL A 133 -44.22 -9.91 21.51
C VAL A 133 -43.61 -9.67 20.12
N GLY A 134 -42.54 -10.39 19.81
CA GLY A 134 -41.83 -10.31 18.51
C GLY A 134 -40.92 -9.10 18.35
N VAL A 135 -40.75 -8.28 19.39
CA VAL A 135 -39.88 -7.09 19.40
C VAL A 135 -38.61 -7.40 20.19
N SER A 136 -37.46 -7.01 19.65
CA SER A 136 -36.16 -7.15 20.32
C SER A 136 -35.23 -6.01 19.92
N ASP A 137 -34.49 -5.46 20.89
CA ASP A 137 -33.42 -4.50 20.59
C ASP A 137 -32.13 -5.20 20.11
N GLU A 138 -31.98 -6.51 20.32
CA GLU A 138 -30.84 -7.30 19.86
C GLU A 138 -31.24 -8.22 18.70
N ILE A 139 -30.41 -8.25 17.65
CA ILE A 139 -30.51 -9.15 16.51
C ILE A 139 -29.13 -9.79 16.29
N ASN A 140 -28.96 -11.07 16.61
CA ASN A 140 -27.70 -11.81 16.37
C ASN A 140 -26.43 -11.11 16.91
N GLY A 141 -26.54 -10.44 18.07
CA GLY A 141 -25.45 -9.68 18.67
C GLY A 141 -25.21 -8.28 18.09
N ASP A 142 -26.00 -7.85 17.10
CA ASP A 142 -26.12 -6.46 16.63
C ASP A 142 -27.34 -5.77 17.26
N ALA A 143 -27.38 -4.44 17.20
CA ALA A 143 -28.56 -3.68 17.62
C ALA A 143 -29.63 -3.65 16.52
N ASN A 144 -30.90 -3.67 16.91
CA ASN A 144 -32.02 -3.51 15.99
C ASN A 144 -32.06 -2.05 15.48
N PRO A 145 -31.99 -1.81 14.17
CA PRO A 145 -31.98 -0.45 13.62
C PRO A 145 -33.15 0.42 14.04
N ALA A 146 -34.36 -0.14 14.16
CA ALA A 146 -35.54 0.62 14.60
C ALA A 146 -35.41 1.08 16.06
N SER A 147 -34.89 0.22 16.93
CA SER A 147 -34.59 0.54 18.32
C SER A 147 -33.49 1.59 18.44
N VAL A 148 -32.46 1.52 17.60
CA VAL A 148 -31.39 2.53 17.52
C VAL A 148 -31.97 3.88 17.12
N LEU A 149 -32.77 3.94 16.05
CA LEU A 149 -33.41 5.18 15.61
C LEU A 149 -34.30 5.78 16.70
N TRP A 150 -35.12 4.95 17.36
CA TRP A 150 -35.95 5.41 18.49
C TRP A 150 -35.10 6.00 19.62
N TYR A 151 -34.04 5.30 20.02
CA TYR A 151 -33.11 5.75 21.06
C TYR A 151 -32.42 7.07 20.68
N MET A 152 -31.97 7.20 19.44
CA MET A 152 -31.36 8.44 18.95
C MET A 152 -32.34 9.62 18.99
N LEU A 153 -33.56 9.45 18.49
CA LEU A 153 -34.58 10.50 18.45
C LEU A 153 -35.03 10.93 19.85
N THR A 154 -35.25 9.97 20.76
CA THR A 154 -35.81 10.25 22.09
C THR A 154 -34.75 10.60 23.13
N LYS A 155 -33.60 9.90 23.17
CA LYS A 155 -32.60 10.04 24.25
C LYS A 155 -31.42 10.94 23.87
N LEU A 156 -31.02 10.97 22.59
CA LEU A 156 -29.90 11.80 22.15
C LEU A 156 -30.36 13.17 21.63
N ILE A 157 -31.42 13.19 20.82
CA ILE A 157 -32.00 14.43 20.27
C ILE A 157 -33.00 15.05 21.23
N GLY A 158 -33.73 14.24 22.02
CA GLY A 158 -34.66 14.72 23.04
C GLY A 158 -36.07 15.03 22.52
N LEU A 159 -36.52 14.38 21.44
CA LEU A 159 -37.90 14.51 20.97
C LEU A 159 -38.88 13.85 21.96
N ASP A 160 -40.05 14.47 22.16
CA ASP A 160 -41.14 13.89 22.94
C ASP A 160 -41.68 12.63 22.22
N GLU A 161 -41.85 11.53 22.95
CA GLU A 161 -42.38 10.28 22.39
C GLU A 161 -43.76 10.46 21.74
N LYS A 162 -44.54 11.49 22.15
CA LYS A 162 -45.86 11.80 21.58
C LYS A 162 -45.82 12.30 20.14
N VAL A 163 -44.69 12.85 19.68
CA VAL A 163 -44.53 13.27 18.28
C VAL A 163 -44.07 12.12 17.38
N LEU A 164 -43.73 10.97 17.97
CA LEU A 164 -43.30 9.77 17.24
C LEU A 164 -44.45 8.77 17.16
N ASP A 165 -44.57 8.12 16.02
CA ASP A 165 -45.50 7.02 15.82
C ASP A 165 -44.88 5.71 16.32
N LYS A 166 -45.01 5.44 17.63
CA LYS A 166 -44.41 4.27 18.28
C LYS A 166 -44.74 2.94 17.59
N ASP A 167 -45.98 2.77 17.13
CA ASP A 167 -46.42 1.52 16.51
C ASP A 167 -45.64 1.27 15.20
N SER A 168 -45.38 2.31 14.42
CA SER A 168 -44.54 2.19 13.20
C SER A 168 -43.12 1.71 13.50
N PHE A 169 -42.52 2.13 14.61
CA PHE A 169 -41.18 1.67 15.00
C PHE A 169 -41.22 0.23 15.54
N LEU A 170 -42.28 -0.18 16.24
CA LEU A 170 -42.45 -1.55 16.71
C LEU A 170 -42.63 -2.53 15.53
N GLU A 171 -43.41 -2.17 14.51
CA GLU A 171 -43.59 -2.99 13.31
C GLU A 171 -42.30 -3.07 12.47
N ALA A 172 -41.58 -1.96 12.33
CA ALA A 172 -40.26 -1.96 11.70
C ALA A 172 -39.26 -2.84 12.47
N ASN A 173 -39.28 -2.78 13.80
CA ASN A 173 -38.44 -3.62 14.67
C ASN A 173 -38.70 -5.11 14.41
N LYS A 174 -39.97 -5.55 14.44
CA LYS A 174 -40.37 -6.94 14.17
C LYS A 174 -39.91 -7.39 12.79
N THR A 175 -40.11 -6.57 11.78
CA THR A 175 -39.72 -6.86 10.40
C THR A 175 -38.20 -7.07 10.30
N LEU A 176 -37.40 -6.16 10.87
CA LEU A 176 -35.94 -6.25 10.85
C LEU A 176 -35.42 -7.45 11.65
N LEU A 177 -36.08 -7.80 12.75
CA LEU A 177 -35.78 -9.00 13.53
C LEU A 177 -36.02 -10.27 12.71
N ASN A 178 -37.17 -10.37 12.02
CA ASN A 178 -37.50 -11.49 11.13
C ASN A 178 -36.52 -11.58 9.95
N GLU A 179 -36.08 -10.45 9.41
CA GLU A 179 -35.03 -10.38 8.40
C GLU A 179 -33.63 -10.73 8.96
N GLY A 180 -33.46 -10.71 10.29
CA GLY A 180 -32.17 -10.82 10.97
C GLY A 180 -31.20 -9.69 10.61
N LEU A 181 -31.69 -8.49 10.29
CA LEU A 181 -30.88 -7.35 9.85
C LEU A 181 -30.59 -6.41 11.04
N GLY A 182 -29.45 -6.63 11.69
CA GLY A 182 -28.92 -5.78 12.75
C GLY A 182 -27.77 -4.89 12.30
N ILE A 183 -27.48 -3.85 13.08
CA ILE A 183 -26.36 -2.92 12.88
C ILE A 183 -25.45 -2.80 14.11
N SER A 184 -24.17 -2.53 13.87
CA SER A 184 -23.19 -2.13 14.88
C SER A 184 -22.30 -1.02 14.32
N PHE A 185 -22.10 0.04 15.10
CA PHE A 185 -21.24 1.15 14.73
C PHE A 185 -20.74 1.88 15.98
N ILE A 186 -19.70 2.71 15.79
CA ILE A 186 -19.16 3.60 16.82
C ILE A 186 -19.54 5.03 16.44
N MET A 187 -20.29 5.70 17.30
CA MET A 187 -20.59 7.13 17.18
C MET A 187 -19.61 7.91 18.05
N SER A 188 -18.71 8.67 17.42
CA SER A 188 -17.62 9.34 18.14
C SER A 188 -17.88 10.83 18.36
N LYS A 189 -18.73 11.47 17.54
CA LYS A 189 -19.04 12.91 17.65
C LYS A 189 -20.54 13.18 17.60
N PRO A 190 -21.07 14.14 18.41
CA PRO A 190 -22.50 14.49 18.40
C PRO A 190 -23.05 15.03 17.08
N GLN A 191 -22.23 15.71 16.26
CA GLN A 191 -22.64 16.23 14.94
C GLN A 191 -22.99 15.12 13.93
N GLU A 192 -22.72 13.85 14.26
CA GLU A 192 -23.00 12.70 13.42
C GLU A 192 -24.45 12.18 13.56
N ALA A 193 -25.28 12.68 14.50
CA ALA A 193 -26.59 12.05 14.76
C ALA A 193 -27.52 12.02 13.53
N LYS A 194 -27.56 13.11 12.76
CA LYS A 194 -28.33 13.16 11.50
C LYS A 194 -27.73 12.23 10.44
N GLU A 195 -26.41 12.19 10.33
CA GLU A 195 -25.68 11.34 9.37
C GLU A 195 -25.89 9.86 9.69
N TRP A 196 -25.84 9.48 10.96
CA TRP A 196 -26.14 8.13 11.43
C TRP A 196 -27.60 7.77 11.20
N VAL A 197 -28.57 8.67 11.44
CA VAL A 197 -29.97 8.41 11.09
C VAL A 197 -30.09 8.13 9.59
N GLN A 198 -29.43 8.94 8.73
CA GLN A 198 -29.43 8.72 7.28
C GLN A 198 -28.75 7.41 6.89
N GLU A 199 -27.61 7.07 7.50
CA GLU A 199 -26.88 5.83 7.25
C GLU A 199 -27.70 4.60 7.66
N ILE A 200 -28.39 4.67 8.80
CA ILE A 200 -29.27 3.61 9.28
C ILE A 200 -30.45 3.44 8.32
N LEU A 201 -31.13 4.52 7.94
CA LEU A 201 -32.23 4.50 6.98
C LEU A 201 -31.79 3.95 5.61
N ARG A 202 -30.59 4.33 5.14
CA ARG A 202 -29.98 3.80 3.92
C ARG A 202 -29.65 2.30 4.03
N THR A 203 -29.25 1.83 5.22
CA THR A 203 -28.93 0.41 5.47
C THR A 203 -30.17 -0.47 5.45
N ILE A 204 -31.27 0.01 6.05
CA ILE A 204 -32.52 -0.76 6.15
C ILE A 204 -33.49 -0.56 4.98
N ASP A 205 -33.13 0.30 4.02
CA ASP A 205 -34.03 0.83 3.00
C ASP A 205 -35.32 1.34 3.65
N GLY A 206 -35.18 2.37 4.48
CA GLY A 206 -36.29 2.98 5.22
C GLY A 206 -36.38 4.49 5.03
N ALA A 207 -37.52 5.04 5.43
CA ALA A 207 -37.80 6.47 5.40
C ALA A 207 -38.44 6.91 6.73
N LEU A 208 -38.09 8.11 7.18
CA LEU A 208 -38.82 8.82 8.23
C LEU A 208 -39.64 9.93 7.57
N CYS A 209 -40.95 9.92 7.78
CA CYS A 209 -41.86 10.91 7.23
C CYS A 209 -42.93 11.28 8.24
N ILE A 210 -43.49 12.48 8.12
CA ILE A 210 -44.65 12.89 8.92
C ILE A 210 -45.89 12.26 8.30
N ASN A 211 -46.65 11.52 9.08
CA ASN A 211 -47.95 10.99 8.66
C ASN A 211 -48.99 12.12 8.67
N PRO A 212 -49.58 12.50 7.52
CA PRO A 212 -50.51 13.63 7.44
C PRO A 212 -51.78 13.44 8.28
N ALA A 213 -52.20 12.19 8.52
CA ALA A 213 -53.41 11.90 9.27
C ALA A 213 -53.20 12.04 10.79
N THR A 214 -52.00 11.74 11.29
CA THR A 214 -51.70 11.75 12.74
C THR A 214 -50.81 12.90 13.18
N GLY A 215 -50.10 13.55 12.25
CA GLY A 215 -49.09 14.57 12.51
C GLY A 215 -47.81 14.02 13.16
N ARG A 216 -47.65 12.69 13.24
CA ARG A 216 -46.51 12.05 13.92
C ARG A 216 -45.42 11.65 12.93
N LEU A 217 -44.17 11.64 13.41
CA LEU A 217 -43.04 11.11 12.67
C LEU A 217 -43.10 9.58 12.67
N THR A 218 -43.27 9.00 11.49
CA THR A 218 -43.49 7.58 11.24
C THR A 218 -42.28 6.96 10.54
N LEU A 219 -41.83 5.80 11.02
CA LEU A 219 -40.78 5.00 10.38
C LEU A 219 -41.41 4.01 9.40
N ARG A 220 -40.91 3.99 8.16
CA ARG A 220 -41.37 3.08 7.11
C ARG A 220 -40.21 2.31 6.52
N LEU A 221 -40.39 1.01 6.35
CA LEU A 221 -39.47 0.15 5.59
C LEU A 221 -40.01 0.01 4.17
N LEU A 222 -39.13 0.07 3.17
CA LEU A 222 -39.51 -0.09 1.77
C LEU A 222 -39.41 -1.58 1.41
N ARG A 223 -40.56 -2.27 1.31
CA ARG A 223 -40.65 -3.72 1.08
C ARG A 223 -41.74 -4.06 0.05
N ASP A 224 -41.81 -5.35 -0.27
CA ASP A 224 -42.84 -5.98 -1.11
C ASP A 224 -44.03 -6.43 -0.23
N ASP A 225 -44.61 -5.49 0.51
CA ASP A 225 -45.65 -5.72 1.53
C ASP A 225 -47.02 -5.20 1.10
N TYR A 226 -47.23 -5.03 -0.20
CA TYR A 226 -48.48 -4.54 -0.79
C TYR A 226 -49.09 -5.54 -1.78
N ASP A 227 -50.42 -5.54 -1.89
CA ASP A 227 -51.12 -6.22 -2.98
C ASP A 227 -51.38 -5.20 -4.09
N GLN A 228 -50.89 -5.51 -5.30
CA GLN A 228 -51.05 -4.66 -6.48
C GLN A 228 -52.52 -4.29 -6.75
N LYS A 229 -53.48 -5.16 -6.42
CA LYS A 229 -54.92 -4.92 -6.62
C LYS A 229 -55.48 -3.82 -5.72
N ASN A 230 -54.83 -3.56 -4.59
CA ASN A 230 -55.24 -2.56 -3.61
C ASN A 230 -54.55 -1.21 -3.83
N LEU A 231 -53.64 -1.12 -4.80
CA LEU A 231 -52.93 0.12 -5.10
C LEU A 231 -53.86 1.10 -5.80
N LYS A 232 -53.75 2.36 -5.40
CA LYS A 232 -54.52 3.44 -6.02
C LYS A 232 -53.97 3.75 -7.42
N LEU A 233 -54.85 3.74 -8.41
CA LEU A 233 -54.52 4.03 -9.80
C LEU A 233 -54.27 5.52 -10.00
N ILE A 234 -53.14 5.85 -10.62
CA ILE A 234 -52.85 7.16 -11.18
C ILE A 234 -52.71 7.07 -12.71
N ASN A 235 -53.36 8.00 -13.40
CA ASN A 235 -53.37 8.10 -14.86
C ASN A 235 -53.64 9.54 -15.29
N GLU A 236 -53.85 9.78 -16.58
CA GLU A 236 -54.08 11.11 -17.15
C GLU A 236 -55.29 11.86 -16.58
N SER A 237 -56.23 11.17 -15.91
CA SER A 237 -57.42 11.79 -15.31
C SER A 237 -57.16 12.45 -13.96
N ASN A 238 -56.13 12.03 -13.22
CA ASN A 238 -55.85 12.47 -11.85
C ASN A 238 -54.38 12.85 -11.59
N MET A 239 -53.59 12.97 -12.66
CA MET A 239 -52.17 13.33 -12.63
C MET A 239 -51.85 14.40 -13.68
N ASN A 240 -51.10 15.42 -13.27
CA ASN A 240 -50.65 16.52 -14.13
C ASN A 240 -49.13 16.60 -14.21
N ASN A 241 -48.61 17.36 -15.20
CA ASN A 241 -47.19 17.71 -15.33
C ASN A 241 -46.20 16.53 -15.34
N LEU A 242 -46.61 15.40 -15.92
CA LEU A 242 -45.78 14.20 -15.98
C LEU A 242 -44.47 14.45 -16.73
N LYS A 243 -43.36 14.16 -16.06
CA LYS A 243 -42.02 13.95 -16.62
C LYS A 243 -41.63 12.51 -16.37
N PHE A 244 -41.56 11.73 -17.44
CA PHE A 244 -41.18 10.32 -17.40
C PHE A 244 -39.80 10.14 -18.05
N LYS A 245 -38.86 9.52 -17.34
CA LYS A 245 -37.55 9.16 -17.87
C LYS A 245 -37.19 7.74 -17.48
N ARG A 246 -36.99 6.85 -18.46
CA ARG A 246 -36.41 5.53 -18.24
C ARG A 246 -34.89 5.62 -18.40
N LYS A 247 -34.15 5.01 -17.46
CA LYS A 247 -32.69 4.92 -17.58
C LYS A 247 -32.32 4.10 -18.81
N ALA A 248 -31.15 4.34 -19.37
CA ALA A 248 -30.61 3.50 -20.41
C ALA A 248 -29.79 2.33 -19.81
N TRP A 249 -29.61 1.25 -20.57
CA TRP A 249 -28.86 0.08 -20.09
C TRP A 249 -27.41 0.42 -19.76
N ASP A 250 -26.80 1.34 -20.50
CA ASP A 250 -25.45 1.87 -20.26
C ASP A 250 -25.35 2.77 -19.01
N GLU A 251 -26.45 3.00 -18.28
CA GLU A 251 -26.47 3.63 -16.96
C GLU A 251 -26.55 2.59 -15.81
N THR A 252 -26.66 1.29 -16.13
CA THR A 252 -26.75 0.20 -15.14
C THR A 252 -25.38 -0.35 -14.74
N TYR A 253 -25.33 -1.11 -13.63
CA TYR A 253 -24.13 -1.76 -13.13
C TYR A 253 -24.27 -3.28 -13.15
N SER A 254 -23.28 -3.95 -13.74
CA SER A 254 -23.21 -5.42 -13.81
C SER A 254 -22.61 -6.08 -12.58
N ARG A 255 -21.86 -5.32 -11.77
CA ARG A 255 -21.28 -5.77 -10.50
C ARG A 255 -21.48 -4.72 -9.43
N VAL A 256 -21.94 -5.13 -8.25
CA VAL A 256 -22.04 -4.26 -7.06
C VAL A 256 -21.23 -4.88 -5.93
N THR A 257 -20.48 -4.06 -5.21
CA THR A 257 -19.67 -4.47 -4.04
C THR A 257 -20.08 -3.66 -2.83
N VAL A 258 -20.40 -4.34 -1.73
CA VAL A 258 -20.65 -3.75 -0.42
C VAL A 258 -19.43 -4.00 0.47
N LYS A 259 -18.80 -2.92 0.94
CA LYS A 259 -17.72 -2.94 1.93
C LYS A 259 -18.28 -2.72 3.33
N TYR A 260 -17.75 -3.43 4.32
CA TYR A 260 -18.19 -3.38 5.71
C TYR A 260 -17.04 -3.72 6.66
N THR A 261 -17.19 -3.50 7.97
CA THR A 261 -16.20 -3.89 8.97
C THR A 261 -16.60 -5.23 9.59
N SER A 262 -15.79 -6.27 9.46
CA SER A 262 -16.12 -7.59 10.01
C SER A 262 -16.00 -7.61 11.53
N ARG A 263 -17.04 -8.09 12.24
CA ARG A 263 -17.01 -8.30 13.70
C ARG A 263 -15.92 -9.28 14.14
N GLY A 264 -15.60 -10.27 13.30
CA GLY A 264 -14.64 -11.33 13.67
C GLY A 264 -13.19 -10.86 13.67
N SER A 265 -12.79 -10.09 12.66
CA SER A 265 -11.43 -9.62 12.48
C SER A 265 -11.23 -8.14 12.87
N PHE A 266 -12.32 -7.38 13.02
CA PHE A 266 -12.32 -5.92 13.18
C PHE A 266 -11.60 -5.19 12.03
N SER A 267 -11.59 -5.81 10.85
CA SER A 267 -10.97 -5.29 9.63
C SER A 267 -12.01 -5.09 8.53
N ALA A 268 -11.65 -4.30 7.52
CA ALA A 268 -12.47 -4.14 6.32
C ALA A 268 -12.67 -5.51 5.63
N ALA A 269 -13.90 -5.76 5.17
CA ALA A 269 -14.34 -6.92 4.42
C ALA A 269 -15.32 -6.48 3.33
N SER A 270 -15.59 -7.34 2.35
CA SER A 270 -16.55 -7.02 1.28
C SER A 270 -17.31 -8.24 0.76
N VAL A 271 -18.50 -7.98 0.23
CA VAL A 271 -19.28 -8.94 -0.55
C VAL A 271 -19.66 -8.31 -1.88
N SER A 272 -19.56 -9.09 -2.96
CA SER A 272 -19.82 -8.66 -4.33
C SER A 272 -20.97 -9.47 -4.92
N ALA A 273 -21.76 -8.86 -5.80
CA ALA A 273 -22.79 -9.52 -6.58
C ALA A 273 -22.59 -9.22 -8.06
N ILE A 274 -22.79 -10.23 -8.91
CA ILE A 274 -22.71 -10.10 -10.37
C ILE A 274 -24.07 -10.46 -10.98
N ASN A 275 -24.55 -9.61 -11.90
CA ASN A 275 -25.70 -9.88 -12.75
C ASN A 275 -25.19 -10.17 -14.16
N SER A 276 -25.18 -11.46 -14.50
CA SER A 276 -24.68 -11.96 -15.78
C SER A 276 -25.45 -11.42 -16.99
N ALA A 277 -26.76 -11.19 -16.85
CA ALA A 277 -27.59 -10.64 -17.93
C ALA A 277 -27.18 -9.19 -18.23
N THR A 278 -27.12 -8.33 -17.21
CA THR A 278 -26.65 -6.95 -17.36
C THR A 278 -25.22 -6.89 -17.91
N ARG A 279 -24.32 -7.77 -17.46
CA ARG A 279 -22.95 -7.89 -18.00
C ARG A 279 -22.93 -8.24 -19.48
N GLN A 280 -23.77 -9.18 -19.91
CA GLN A 280 -23.90 -9.56 -21.31
C GLN A 280 -24.48 -8.43 -22.16
N THR A 281 -25.50 -7.73 -21.68
CA THR A 281 -26.10 -6.57 -22.37
C THR A 281 -25.11 -5.43 -22.54
N LEU A 282 -24.25 -5.16 -21.56
CA LEU A 282 -23.22 -4.12 -21.64
C LEU A 282 -22.00 -4.52 -22.49
N GLY A 283 -21.72 -5.83 -22.60
CA GLY A 283 -20.51 -6.34 -23.27
C GLY A 283 -19.23 -6.25 -22.44
N PHE A 284 -19.27 -5.65 -21.24
CA PHE A 284 -18.15 -5.55 -20.31
C PHE A 284 -18.65 -5.52 -18.85
N GLU A 285 -17.75 -5.72 -17.89
CA GLU A 285 -18.08 -5.60 -16.46
C GLU A 285 -17.97 -4.14 -16.00
N ARG A 286 -19.11 -3.51 -15.74
CA ARG A 286 -19.21 -2.22 -15.04
C ARG A 286 -19.49 -2.44 -13.55
N ALA A 287 -18.58 -1.97 -12.71
CA ALA A 287 -18.62 -2.18 -11.26
C ALA A 287 -19.02 -0.91 -10.49
N TYR A 288 -19.79 -1.09 -9.40
CA TYR A 288 -20.10 -0.09 -8.39
C TYR A 288 -19.66 -0.61 -7.02
N SER A 289 -19.00 0.23 -6.23
CA SER A 289 -18.55 -0.13 -4.88
C SER A 289 -19.03 0.92 -3.88
N VAL A 290 -19.60 0.47 -2.77
CA VAL A 290 -20.10 1.35 -1.71
C VAL A 290 -19.78 0.75 -0.34
N GLU A 291 -19.51 1.61 0.62
CA GLU A 291 -19.25 1.22 2.01
C GLU A 291 -20.50 1.43 2.87
N TYR A 292 -20.73 0.52 3.81
CA TYR A 292 -21.77 0.61 4.84
C TYR A 292 -21.11 0.49 6.21
N MET A 293 -21.08 1.59 6.96
CA MET A 293 -20.31 1.69 8.21
C MET A 293 -20.98 0.95 9.37
N SER A 294 -22.27 0.66 9.24
CA SER A 294 -23.10 0.05 10.28
C SER A 294 -23.20 -1.48 10.20
N ILE A 295 -22.63 -2.09 9.14
CA ILE A 295 -22.73 -3.53 8.89
C ILE A 295 -21.52 -4.24 9.49
N SER A 296 -21.79 -5.28 10.29
CA SER A 296 -20.76 -6.04 11.01
C SER A 296 -20.57 -7.48 10.53
N SER A 297 -21.42 -7.96 9.61
CA SER A 297 -21.45 -9.36 9.16
C SER A 297 -21.70 -9.52 7.66
N ALA A 298 -21.14 -10.58 7.08
CA ALA A 298 -21.36 -10.94 5.68
C ALA A 298 -22.85 -11.21 5.37
N ALA A 299 -23.59 -11.77 6.33
CA ALA A 299 -25.01 -12.06 6.17
C ALA A 299 -25.84 -10.78 5.99
N ASN A 300 -25.58 -9.75 6.81
CA ASN A 300 -26.27 -8.45 6.69
C ASN A 300 -25.79 -7.69 5.44
N ALA A 301 -24.49 -7.77 5.12
CA ALA A 301 -23.94 -7.19 3.91
C ALA A 301 -24.60 -7.77 2.64
N ASN A 302 -24.83 -9.09 2.58
CA ASN A 302 -25.50 -9.74 1.44
C ASN A 302 -26.97 -9.31 1.28
N LYS A 303 -27.70 -9.06 2.38
CA LYS A 303 -29.09 -8.54 2.31
C LYS A 303 -29.12 -7.16 1.67
N VAL A 304 -28.24 -6.26 2.12
CA VAL A 304 -28.11 -4.90 1.56
C VAL A 304 -27.63 -4.95 0.11
N LEU A 305 -26.60 -5.76 -0.17
CA LEU A 305 -26.09 -6.00 -1.52
C LEU A 305 -27.17 -6.46 -2.48
N THR A 306 -28.02 -7.42 -2.07
CA THR A 306 -29.11 -7.93 -2.91
C THR A 306 -30.09 -6.82 -3.27
N ARG A 307 -30.48 -5.98 -2.31
CA ARG A 307 -31.38 -4.84 -2.55
C ARG A 307 -30.76 -3.79 -3.47
N LEU A 308 -29.49 -3.46 -3.26
CA LEU A 308 -28.74 -2.54 -4.13
C LEU A 308 -28.60 -3.08 -5.54
N MET A 309 -28.27 -4.36 -5.68
CA MET A 309 -28.08 -4.99 -6.97
C MET A 309 -29.35 -4.88 -7.81
N ARG A 310 -30.52 -5.17 -7.23
CA ARG A 310 -31.81 -5.03 -7.93
C ARG A 310 -32.05 -3.59 -8.41
N LYS A 311 -31.71 -2.59 -7.59
CA LYS A 311 -31.87 -1.16 -7.94
C LYS A 311 -30.90 -0.67 -9.02
N LEU A 312 -29.68 -1.20 -9.04
CA LEU A 312 -28.58 -0.70 -9.89
C LEU A 312 -28.39 -1.48 -11.19
N SER A 313 -28.85 -2.74 -11.24
CA SER A 313 -28.67 -3.60 -12.43
C SER A 313 -29.81 -3.52 -13.44
N TYR A 314 -30.88 -2.78 -13.14
CA TYR A 314 -32.06 -2.63 -13.99
C TYR A 314 -32.33 -1.14 -14.30
N PRO A 315 -32.68 -0.80 -15.56
CA PRO A 315 -32.97 0.57 -15.96
C PRO A 315 -34.38 1.02 -15.51
N LEU A 316 -34.56 1.24 -14.21
CA LEU A 316 -35.82 1.69 -13.62
C LEU A 316 -36.28 3.03 -14.21
N ALA A 317 -37.60 3.19 -14.40
CA ALA A 317 -38.19 4.47 -14.74
C ALA A 317 -38.25 5.43 -13.54
N ASN A 318 -37.97 6.71 -13.79
CA ASN A 318 -38.16 7.81 -12.86
C ASN A 318 -39.30 8.70 -13.35
N LEU A 319 -40.15 9.13 -12.42
CA LEU A 319 -41.34 9.92 -12.69
C LEU A 319 -41.33 11.17 -11.78
N ARG A 320 -41.69 12.31 -12.36
CA ARG A 320 -42.10 13.50 -11.61
C ARG A 320 -43.45 13.95 -12.12
N PHE A 321 -44.40 14.20 -11.23
CA PHE A 321 -45.76 14.58 -11.60
C PHE A 321 -46.43 15.27 -10.41
N ASP A 322 -47.59 15.89 -10.66
CA ASP A 322 -48.39 16.52 -9.62
C ASP A 322 -49.73 15.77 -9.45
N LEU A 323 -50.12 15.52 -8.19
CA LEU A 323 -51.39 14.89 -7.82
C LEU A 323 -52.30 15.86 -7.05
N SER A 324 -53.60 15.58 -7.02
CA SER A 324 -54.55 16.32 -6.17
C SER A 324 -54.26 16.09 -4.69
N SER A 325 -54.07 17.18 -3.93
CA SER A 325 -53.87 17.09 -2.47
C SER A 325 -55.14 16.65 -1.73
N TYR A 326 -56.32 16.82 -2.34
CA TYR A 326 -57.57 16.34 -1.77
C TYR A 326 -57.72 14.82 -1.92
N GLU A 327 -57.49 14.31 -3.13
CA GLU A 327 -57.67 12.88 -3.44
C GLU A 327 -56.56 12.01 -2.83
N PHE A 328 -55.36 12.58 -2.66
CA PHE A 328 -54.16 11.91 -2.13
C PHE A 328 -53.69 12.51 -0.80
N LYS A 329 -54.62 13.03 0.03
CA LYS A 329 -54.33 13.73 1.30
C LYS A 329 -53.52 12.94 2.33
N ASN A 330 -53.50 11.61 2.23
CA ASN A 330 -52.78 10.72 3.14
C ASN A 330 -51.50 10.13 2.52
N LEU A 331 -51.09 10.58 1.33
CA LEU A 331 -49.93 10.07 0.63
C LEU A 331 -48.65 10.39 1.40
N MET A 332 -47.76 9.41 1.50
CA MET A 332 -46.50 9.49 2.23
C MET A 332 -45.34 8.99 1.38
N VAL A 333 -44.12 9.41 1.74
CA VAL A 333 -42.90 8.82 1.19
C VAL A 333 -42.87 7.31 1.46
N GLY A 334 -42.53 6.53 0.45
CA GLY A 334 -42.50 5.08 0.50
C GLY A 334 -43.79 4.37 0.09
N ASP A 335 -44.92 5.09 -0.03
CA ASP A 335 -46.16 4.54 -0.59
C ASP A 335 -45.93 4.03 -2.02
N VAL A 336 -46.76 3.07 -2.43
CA VAL A 336 -46.77 2.53 -3.78
C VAL A 336 -48.09 2.89 -4.44
N LEU A 337 -48.03 3.38 -5.68
CA LEU A 337 -49.18 3.68 -6.52
C LEU A 337 -49.11 2.85 -7.79
N LEU A 338 -50.25 2.65 -8.44
CA LEU A 338 -50.33 1.96 -9.72
C LEU A 338 -50.38 2.98 -10.85
N PHE A 339 -49.36 3.02 -11.70
CA PHE A 339 -49.25 4.01 -12.78
C PHE A 339 -49.62 3.42 -14.14
N SER A 340 -50.55 4.07 -14.82
CA SER A 340 -50.95 3.78 -16.21
C SER A 340 -50.94 5.07 -17.03
N ASN A 341 -50.44 5.00 -18.25
CA ASN A 341 -50.47 6.11 -19.19
C ASN A 341 -50.57 5.58 -20.62
N SER A 342 -51.66 5.94 -21.28
CA SER A 342 -52.00 5.49 -22.63
C SER A 342 -51.04 6.02 -23.69
N ALA A 343 -50.61 7.29 -23.58
CA ALA A 343 -49.70 7.91 -24.55
C ALA A 343 -48.28 7.30 -24.50
N LEU A 344 -47.83 6.86 -23.32
CA LEU A 344 -46.56 6.17 -23.13
C LEU A 344 -46.65 4.65 -23.32
N GLY A 345 -47.87 4.09 -23.47
CA GLY A 345 -48.10 2.65 -23.55
C GLY A 345 -47.78 1.89 -22.25
N VAL A 346 -47.81 2.57 -21.10
CA VAL A 346 -47.54 1.97 -19.79
C VAL A 346 -48.85 1.57 -19.14
N ILE A 347 -48.95 0.32 -18.67
CA ILE A 347 -50.16 -0.22 -18.03
C ILE A 347 -49.76 -0.85 -16.70
N ASP A 348 -50.45 -0.45 -15.63
CA ASP A 348 -50.42 -1.02 -14.29
C ASP A 348 -49.01 -1.21 -13.72
N MET A 349 -48.13 -0.22 -13.93
CA MET A 349 -46.76 -0.22 -13.44
C MET A 349 -46.72 0.26 -11.99
N PRO A 350 -46.32 -0.57 -11.01
CA PRO A 350 -46.15 -0.11 -9.64
C PRO A 350 -45.01 0.91 -9.55
N ILE A 351 -45.28 2.05 -8.94
CA ILE A 351 -44.29 3.10 -8.69
C ILE A 351 -44.23 3.39 -7.20
N ARG A 352 -43.03 3.61 -6.68
CA ARG A 352 -42.78 3.96 -5.29
C ARG A 352 -42.48 5.44 -5.15
N ILE A 353 -43.15 6.08 -4.21
CA ILE A 353 -42.95 7.50 -3.87
C ILE A 353 -41.60 7.66 -3.16
N LEU A 354 -40.72 8.46 -3.72
CA LEU A 354 -39.40 8.76 -3.16
C LEU A 354 -39.40 10.08 -2.39
N ASN A 355 -40.17 11.06 -2.86
CA ASN A 355 -40.23 12.38 -2.28
C ASN A 355 -41.57 13.07 -2.56
N LEU A 356 -41.97 13.95 -1.65
CA LEU A 356 -43.17 14.78 -1.76
C LEU A 356 -42.75 16.24 -1.58
N GLY A 357 -43.13 17.08 -2.54
CA GLY A 357 -42.96 18.52 -2.49
C GLY A 357 -44.02 19.20 -1.62
N SER A 358 -43.84 20.50 -1.37
CA SER A 358 -44.82 21.32 -0.66
C SER A 358 -46.12 21.45 -1.45
N ASP A 359 -47.26 21.45 -0.74
CA ASP A 359 -48.57 21.75 -1.32
C ASP A 359 -48.58 23.13 -1.98
N LYS A 360 -48.91 23.17 -3.27
CA LYS A 360 -49.13 24.41 -4.02
C LYS A 360 -50.51 24.34 -4.65
N GLU A 361 -51.38 25.27 -4.25
CA GLU A 361 -52.70 25.47 -4.89
C GLU A 361 -53.55 24.18 -5.01
N GLY A 362 -53.55 23.32 -3.98
CA GLY A 362 -54.33 22.07 -4.00
C GLY A 362 -53.68 20.91 -4.77
N SER A 363 -52.40 21.03 -5.13
CA SER A 363 -51.60 19.99 -5.76
C SER A 363 -50.36 19.62 -4.93
N ILE A 364 -49.99 18.35 -4.95
CA ILE A 364 -48.79 17.79 -4.32
C ILE A 364 -47.83 17.36 -5.44
N SER A 365 -46.62 17.90 -5.43
CA SER A 365 -45.58 17.46 -6.37
C SER A 365 -44.92 16.18 -5.88
N VAL A 366 -44.80 15.19 -6.76
CA VAL A 366 -44.37 13.84 -6.42
C VAL A 366 -43.14 13.46 -7.24
N GLU A 367 -42.13 12.93 -6.57
CA GLU A 367 -41.03 12.21 -7.22
C GLU A 367 -41.16 10.72 -6.90
N ALA A 368 -41.18 9.89 -7.94
CA ALA A 368 -41.35 8.46 -7.81
C ALA A 368 -40.43 7.69 -8.76
N CYS A 369 -40.19 6.42 -8.48
CA CYS A 369 -39.55 5.50 -9.42
C CYS A 369 -40.38 4.23 -9.58
N GLU A 370 -40.18 3.52 -10.69
CA GLU A 370 -40.65 2.15 -10.87
C GLU A 370 -40.20 1.31 -9.67
N ASP A 371 -41.14 0.55 -9.08
CA ASP A 371 -40.83 -0.19 -7.87
C ASP A 371 -39.99 -1.44 -8.18
N VAL A 372 -38.84 -1.51 -7.54
CA VAL A 372 -37.86 -2.57 -7.79
C VAL A 372 -38.36 -3.96 -7.37
N PHE A 373 -39.31 -4.03 -6.43
CA PHE A 373 -39.87 -5.29 -5.96
C PHE A 373 -40.85 -5.93 -6.95
N ALA A 374 -41.45 -5.15 -7.85
CA ALA A 374 -42.29 -5.66 -8.93
C ALA A 374 -41.51 -6.46 -9.99
N LEU A 375 -40.18 -6.31 -10.04
CA LEU A 375 -39.30 -7.02 -10.97
C LEU A 375 -39.00 -8.44 -10.47
N LYS A 376 -39.80 -9.42 -10.91
CA LYS A 376 -39.60 -10.85 -10.57
C LYS A 376 -38.36 -11.43 -11.28
N ASN A 377 -37.61 -12.28 -10.56
CA ASN A 377 -36.52 -13.14 -11.06
C ASN A 377 -35.26 -12.45 -11.64
N ILE A 378 -34.54 -11.69 -10.81
CA ILE A 378 -33.14 -11.33 -11.11
C ILE A 378 -32.22 -12.44 -10.58
N THR A 379 -31.49 -13.11 -11.48
CA THR A 379 -30.46 -14.10 -11.09
C THR A 379 -29.21 -13.35 -10.63
N ILE A 380 -28.90 -13.43 -9.34
CA ILE A 380 -27.76 -12.76 -8.71
C ILE A 380 -26.80 -13.84 -8.21
N THR A 381 -25.54 -13.78 -8.63
CA THR A 381 -24.48 -14.61 -8.04
C THR A 381 -23.71 -13.78 -7.03
N SER A 382 -23.76 -14.17 -5.75
CA SER A 382 -22.93 -13.55 -4.71
C SER A 382 -21.54 -14.18 -4.68
N VAL A 383 -20.53 -13.34 -4.51
CA VAL A 383 -19.13 -13.71 -4.35
C VAL A 383 -18.63 -13.01 -3.10
N GLN A 384 -18.16 -13.77 -2.12
CA GLN A 384 -17.50 -13.20 -0.95
C GLN A 384 -16.01 -13.06 -1.27
N GLU A 385 -15.52 -11.83 -1.32
CA GLU A 385 -14.11 -11.55 -1.51
C GLU A 385 -13.45 -11.43 -0.15
N ASP A 386 -12.49 -12.31 0.12
CA ASP A 386 -11.64 -12.16 1.29
C ASP A 386 -10.55 -11.12 0.98
N LEU A 387 -10.62 -9.97 1.68
CA LEU A 387 -9.57 -8.96 1.60
C LEU A 387 -8.31 -9.39 2.37
N TYR A 388 -8.42 -10.40 3.24
CA TYR A 388 -7.27 -11.05 3.85
C TYR A 388 -6.71 -12.10 2.91
N LYS A 389 -5.65 -11.72 2.18
CA LYS A 389 -4.77 -12.70 1.54
C LYS A 389 -3.61 -12.96 2.50
N PRO A 390 -3.43 -14.19 3.03
CA PRO A 390 -2.19 -14.52 3.73
C PRO A 390 -1.02 -14.16 2.81
N ILE A 391 0.00 -13.50 3.38
CA ILE A 391 1.19 -13.10 2.61
C ILE A 391 1.82 -14.38 2.07
N ASP A 392 1.86 -14.53 0.74
CA ASP A 392 2.59 -15.61 0.11
C ASP A 392 4.09 -15.36 0.32
N LEU A 393 4.69 -16.18 1.18
CA LEU A 393 6.10 -16.07 1.56
C LEU A 393 7.02 -16.77 0.57
N ARG A 394 6.49 -17.37 -0.50
CA ARG A 394 7.29 -18.05 -1.51
C ARG A 394 8.28 -17.08 -2.16
N ILE A 395 9.49 -17.59 -2.40
CA ILE A 395 10.53 -16.95 -3.21
C ILE A 395 10.71 -17.84 -4.43
N ASP A 396 10.59 -17.27 -5.62
CA ASP A 396 10.85 -18.00 -6.86
C ASP A 396 12.36 -18.14 -7.11
N GLU A 397 12.70 -18.88 -8.16
CA GLU A 397 14.11 -19.16 -8.48
C GLU A 397 14.90 -17.88 -8.79
N LEU A 398 16.11 -17.80 -8.24
CA LEU A 398 17.08 -16.76 -8.57
C LEU A 398 17.73 -17.08 -9.95
N GLU A 399 17.06 -16.66 -11.02
CA GLU A 399 17.49 -16.97 -12.40
C GLU A 399 18.68 -16.14 -12.90
N TYR A 400 18.69 -14.83 -12.60
CA TYR A 400 19.68 -13.90 -13.16
C TYR A 400 20.62 -13.39 -12.08
N PHE A 401 21.86 -13.89 -12.10
CA PHE A 401 22.95 -13.44 -11.26
C PHE A 401 24.27 -13.48 -12.04
N SER A 402 25.14 -12.51 -11.79
CA SER A 402 26.50 -12.44 -12.32
C SER A 402 27.35 -11.54 -11.43
N ALA A 403 28.60 -11.33 -11.81
CA ALA A 403 29.50 -10.43 -11.12
C ALA A 403 30.57 -9.88 -12.07
N VAL A 404 31.01 -8.65 -11.83
CA VAL A 404 32.13 -8.01 -12.54
C VAL A 404 33.09 -7.41 -11.53
N GLU A 405 34.35 -7.20 -11.92
CA GLU A 405 35.32 -6.53 -11.04
C GLU A 405 34.80 -5.16 -10.61
N SER A 406 34.89 -4.85 -9.31
CA SER A 406 34.60 -3.50 -8.86
C SER A 406 35.70 -2.57 -9.35
N THR A 407 35.32 -1.39 -9.81
CA THR A 407 36.33 -0.42 -10.20
C THR A 407 36.89 0.29 -8.97
N VAL A 408 38.08 0.87 -9.11
CA VAL A 408 38.74 1.62 -8.02
C VAL A 408 37.85 2.76 -7.50
N GLU A 409 37.03 3.34 -8.38
CA GLU A 409 36.05 4.40 -8.08
C GLU A 409 34.95 3.94 -7.11
N MET A 410 34.78 2.62 -6.95
CA MET A 410 33.84 2.01 -6.00
C MET A 410 34.47 1.70 -4.63
N GLY A 411 35.79 1.89 -4.47
CA GLY A 411 36.47 1.87 -3.17
C GLY A 411 37.22 0.59 -2.81
N ASP A 412 37.12 -0.48 -3.61
CA ASP A 412 37.79 -1.76 -3.36
C ASP A 412 38.76 -2.12 -4.50
N GLU A 413 40.08 -2.13 -4.22
CA GLU A 413 41.11 -2.53 -5.20
C GLU A 413 41.07 -4.02 -5.57
N MET A 414 40.45 -4.83 -4.71
CA MET A 414 40.21 -6.26 -4.92
C MET A 414 38.78 -6.56 -4.51
N GLY A 415 37.82 -5.92 -5.19
CA GLY A 415 36.41 -6.11 -4.95
C GLY A 415 35.69 -6.66 -6.18
N VAL A 416 34.49 -7.14 -5.94
CA VAL A 416 33.57 -7.53 -7.00
C VAL A 416 32.28 -6.74 -6.84
N LEU A 417 31.69 -6.32 -7.95
CA LEU A 417 30.33 -5.81 -8.03
C LEU A 417 29.40 -6.98 -8.39
N PRO A 418 28.61 -7.50 -7.44
CA PRO A 418 27.61 -8.50 -7.76
C PRO A 418 26.43 -7.84 -8.45
N VAL A 419 25.98 -8.41 -9.57
CA VAL A 419 24.76 -7.98 -10.28
C VAL A 419 23.74 -9.10 -10.21
N VAL A 420 22.55 -8.79 -9.69
CA VAL A 420 21.53 -9.80 -9.45
C VAL A 420 20.14 -9.21 -9.67
N ALA A 421 19.29 -9.93 -10.37
CA ALA A 421 17.89 -9.56 -10.52
C ALA A 421 17.08 -10.08 -9.34
N LYS A 422 16.08 -9.30 -8.91
CA LYS A 422 15.15 -9.76 -7.89
C LYS A 422 14.33 -10.93 -8.45
N PRO A 423 14.31 -12.10 -7.79
CA PRO A 423 13.43 -13.19 -8.22
C PRO A 423 11.97 -12.86 -7.93
N GLY A 424 11.07 -13.63 -8.52
CA GLY A 424 9.63 -13.55 -8.22
C GLY A 424 9.32 -13.85 -6.74
N GLY A 425 8.09 -13.52 -6.33
CA GLY A 425 7.63 -13.74 -4.96
C GLY A 425 8.07 -12.68 -3.94
N PHE A 426 7.98 -13.04 -2.65
CA PHE A 426 8.21 -12.11 -1.54
C PHE A 426 9.67 -12.14 -1.08
N VAL A 427 10.49 -11.29 -1.70
CA VAL A 427 11.92 -11.14 -1.39
C VAL A 427 12.16 -9.82 -0.66
N GLN A 428 12.77 -9.88 0.52
CA GLN A 428 13.17 -8.70 1.28
C GLN A 428 14.66 -8.39 1.14
N LYS A 429 15.47 -9.40 0.85
CA LYS A 429 16.92 -9.31 0.92
C LYS A 429 17.58 -10.29 -0.05
N ILE A 430 18.66 -9.85 -0.71
CA ILE A 430 19.54 -10.71 -1.50
C ILE A 430 20.96 -10.55 -0.96
N ARG A 431 21.55 -11.65 -0.52
CA ARG A 431 22.89 -11.69 0.07
C ARG A 431 23.87 -12.35 -0.88
N VAL A 432 25.04 -11.75 -1.03
CA VAL A 432 26.17 -12.31 -1.77
C VAL A 432 27.31 -12.55 -0.80
N ARG A 433 27.88 -13.76 -0.82
CA ARG A 433 28.96 -14.18 0.07
C ARG A 433 30.17 -14.68 -0.71
N ASP A 434 31.35 -14.26 -0.28
CA ASP A 434 32.63 -14.79 -0.74
C ASP A 434 32.88 -16.17 -0.10
N GLY A 435 33.14 -17.18 -0.92
CA GLY A 435 33.39 -18.54 -0.49
C GLY A 435 34.63 -18.71 0.37
N LEU A 436 35.67 -17.91 0.11
CA LEU A 436 36.95 -18.03 0.82
C LEU A 436 36.96 -17.26 2.13
N SER A 437 36.63 -15.97 2.11
CA SER A 437 36.64 -15.17 3.35
C SER A 437 35.38 -15.34 4.21
N GLY A 438 34.28 -15.82 3.63
CA GLY A 438 32.97 -15.82 4.28
C GLY A 438 32.33 -14.44 4.42
N LYS A 439 32.99 -13.36 3.99
CA LYS A 439 32.41 -12.01 3.98
C LYS A 439 31.17 -11.99 3.10
N SER A 440 30.16 -11.24 3.55
CA SER A 440 28.91 -11.11 2.80
C SER A 440 28.42 -9.68 2.78
N VAL A 441 27.77 -9.32 1.69
CA VAL A 441 27.07 -8.04 1.52
C VAL A 441 25.65 -8.28 1.07
N ASP A 442 24.78 -7.34 1.40
CA ASP A 442 23.38 -7.37 0.99
C ASP A 442 23.21 -6.40 -0.17
N VAL A 443 22.86 -6.92 -1.35
CA VAL A 443 22.91 -6.15 -2.59
C VAL A 443 21.55 -5.61 -2.99
N LYS A 444 21.55 -4.43 -3.64
CA LYS A 444 20.35 -3.89 -4.29
C LYS A 444 20.14 -4.60 -5.64
N PRO A 445 18.93 -5.03 -5.99
CA PRO A 445 18.69 -5.73 -7.23
C PRO A 445 18.85 -4.80 -8.44
N PHE A 446 19.44 -5.34 -9.51
CA PHE A 446 19.50 -4.73 -10.83
C PHE A 446 18.27 -5.16 -11.63
N SER A 447 17.86 -4.34 -12.60
CA SER A 447 16.93 -4.81 -13.63
C SER A 447 17.69 -5.36 -14.82
N VAL A 448 17.16 -6.38 -15.47
CA VAL A 448 17.79 -7.08 -16.59
C VAL A 448 16.93 -6.94 -17.84
N ALA A 449 17.60 -6.77 -18.97
CA ALA A 449 17.01 -6.86 -20.30
C ALA A 449 17.98 -7.58 -21.25
N ARG A 450 17.56 -7.79 -22.48
CA ARG A 450 18.37 -8.45 -23.51
C ARG A 450 18.52 -7.57 -24.73
N LEU A 451 19.73 -7.45 -25.28
CA LEU A 451 19.94 -6.71 -26.53
C LEU A 451 19.13 -7.32 -27.67
N SER A 452 18.26 -6.53 -28.29
CA SER A 452 17.42 -6.96 -29.41
C SER A 452 18.21 -7.07 -30.73
N GLN A 453 19.35 -6.40 -30.81
CA GLN A 453 20.25 -6.36 -31.96
C GLN A 453 21.71 -6.18 -31.51
N ASN A 454 22.66 -6.39 -32.40
CA ASN A 454 24.06 -6.09 -32.12
C ASN A 454 24.23 -4.60 -31.81
N PHE A 455 25.02 -4.29 -30.79
CA PHE A 455 25.45 -2.92 -30.47
C PHE A 455 26.91 -2.76 -30.91
N GLU A 456 27.10 -2.05 -32.01
CA GLU A 456 28.40 -1.87 -32.66
C GLU A 456 29.31 -0.91 -31.89
N ILE A 457 30.60 -0.91 -32.23
CA ILE A 457 31.56 0.07 -31.70
C ILE A 457 31.13 1.47 -32.15
N SER A 458 31.10 2.41 -31.21
CA SER A 458 30.70 3.79 -31.42
C SER A 458 31.74 4.73 -30.81
N PRO A 459 31.66 6.05 -31.06
CA PRO A 459 32.34 7.03 -30.21
C PRO A 459 31.98 6.82 -28.74
N GLU A 460 32.86 7.30 -27.86
CA GLU A 460 32.70 7.20 -26.40
C GLU A 460 31.43 7.89 -25.90
N MET A 461 31.07 9.04 -26.48
CA MET A 461 29.90 9.82 -26.09
C MET A 461 29.18 10.37 -27.31
N GLY A 462 27.85 10.37 -27.28
CA GLY A 462 27.06 11.00 -28.33
C GLY A 462 25.55 10.94 -28.10
N ASP A 463 24.86 11.99 -28.54
CA ASP A 463 23.41 12.16 -28.36
C ASP A 463 22.59 11.14 -29.16
N GLU A 464 23.10 10.76 -30.34
CA GLU A 464 22.44 9.84 -31.27
C GLU A 464 22.79 8.36 -31.03
N ILE A 465 23.74 8.08 -30.12
CA ILE A 465 24.12 6.70 -29.82
C ILE A 465 22.96 6.04 -29.06
N SER A 466 22.52 4.87 -29.51
CA SER A 466 21.42 4.14 -28.88
C SER A 466 21.49 2.64 -29.12
N PHE A 467 20.82 1.87 -28.27
CA PHE A 467 20.56 0.45 -28.48
C PHE A 467 19.14 0.08 -28.04
N LEU A 468 18.65 -1.06 -28.53
CA LEU A 468 17.33 -1.59 -28.25
C LEU A 468 17.44 -2.83 -27.35
N VAL A 469 16.52 -2.94 -26.39
CA VAL A 469 16.43 -4.11 -25.52
C VAL A 469 15.01 -4.65 -25.41
N ASP A 470 14.92 -5.97 -25.24
CA ASP A 470 13.72 -6.69 -24.85
C ASP A 470 13.77 -6.90 -23.32
N GLU A 471 12.72 -6.48 -22.63
CA GLU A 471 12.58 -6.53 -21.18
C GLU A 471 12.58 -7.97 -20.65
N ILE A 472 13.36 -8.23 -19.59
CA ILE A 472 13.32 -9.49 -18.82
C ILE A 472 12.69 -9.25 -17.45
N THR A 473 13.17 -8.22 -16.76
CA THR A 473 12.56 -7.73 -15.51
C THR A 473 12.03 -6.32 -15.71
N PRO A 474 10.98 -5.89 -14.98
CA PRO A 474 10.39 -4.58 -15.16
C PRO A 474 11.42 -3.44 -15.23
N LEU A 475 11.36 -2.67 -16.31
CA LEU A 475 12.11 -1.44 -16.51
C LEU A 475 11.22 -0.21 -16.27
N TRP A 476 11.86 0.95 -16.15
CA TRP A 476 11.17 2.23 -15.97
C TRP A 476 11.73 3.29 -16.92
N LYS A 477 10.90 4.26 -17.29
CA LYS A 477 11.34 5.39 -18.12
C LYS A 477 12.38 6.24 -17.39
N VAL A 478 13.42 6.65 -18.09
CA VAL A 478 14.44 7.56 -17.56
C VAL A 478 14.59 8.75 -18.49
N SER A 479 14.64 9.95 -17.92
CA SER A 479 14.98 11.20 -18.60
C SER A 479 15.83 12.05 -17.67
N ALA A 480 17.14 11.83 -17.69
CA ALA A 480 18.08 12.53 -16.84
C ALA A 480 18.38 13.94 -17.38
N THR A 481 18.64 14.89 -16.48
CA THR A 481 19.20 16.19 -16.88
C THR A 481 20.60 16.00 -17.43
N ARG A 482 21.05 16.88 -18.34
CA ARG A 482 22.40 16.80 -18.91
C ARG A 482 23.48 16.76 -17.83
N ALA A 483 23.34 17.62 -16.81
CA ALA A 483 24.26 17.68 -15.69
C ALA A 483 24.16 16.44 -14.77
N GLY A 484 22.97 15.87 -14.58
CA GLY A 484 22.79 14.65 -13.79
C GLY A 484 23.41 13.43 -14.46
N TRP A 485 23.16 13.26 -15.76
CA TRP A 485 23.75 12.18 -16.57
C TRP A 485 25.28 12.22 -16.55
N GLN A 486 25.90 13.40 -16.65
CA GLN A 486 27.36 13.57 -16.59
C GLN A 486 28.01 13.31 -15.22
N ARG A 487 27.21 13.13 -14.16
CA ARG A 487 27.68 13.00 -12.76
C ARG A 487 27.47 11.61 -12.15
N ILE A 488 26.87 10.67 -12.89
CA ILE A 488 26.59 9.31 -12.40
C ILE A 488 27.72 8.36 -12.83
N LYS A 489 28.09 7.40 -11.97
CA LYS A 489 29.18 6.43 -12.22
C LYS A 489 28.94 5.63 -13.50
N PHE A 490 27.85 4.88 -13.53
CA PHE A 490 27.30 4.20 -14.68
C PHE A 490 25.83 3.86 -14.39
N THR A 491 25.03 3.60 -15.43
CA THR A 491 23.62 3.24 -15.26
C THR A 491 23.26 1.92 -15.91
N CYS A 492 24.11 1.38 -16.79
CA CYS A 492 24.04 -0.01 -17.22
C CYS A 492 25.40 -0.67 -17.48
N LEU A 493 25.39 -1.99 -17.42
CA LEU A 493 26.51 -2.88 -17.73
C LEU A 493 26.08 -3.82 -18.86
N ILE A 494 26.92 -3.95 -19.89
CA ILE A 494 26.77 -4.95 -20.95
C ILE A 494 28.09 -5.71 -21.05
N ASP A 495 28.04 -7.03 -20.88
CA ASP A 495 29.24 -7.88 -20.73
C ASP A 495 30.16 -7.34 -19.61
N ASN A 496 31.29 -6.72 -19.98
CA ASN A 496 32.25 -6.07 -19.08
C ASN A 496 32.40 -4.56 -19.33
N GLU A 497 31.48 -3.94 -20.07
CA GLU A 497 31.50 -2.51 -20.39
C GLU A 497 30.52 -1.72 -19.51
N PHE A 498 31.04 -0.73 -18.78
CA PHE A 498 30.20 0.21 -18.04
C PHE A 498 29.75 1.35 -18.94
N ILE A 499 28.44 1.54 -18.99
CA ILE A 499 27.76 2.50 -19.86
C ILE A 499 26.84 3.37 -19.00
N ASN A 500 26.71 4.64 -19.36
CA ASN A 500 25.73 5.55 -18.79
C ASN A 500 24.84 6.10 -19.90
N PHE A 501 23.54 6.20 -19.64
CA PHE A 501 22.53 6.69 -20.58
C PHE A 501 21.71 7.84 -20.00
N GLN A 502 21.33 8.78 -20.84
CA GLN A 502 20.47 9.90 -20.44
C GLN A 502 18.99 9.53 -20.52
N HIS A 503 18.61 8.71 -21.51
CA HIS A 503 17.22 8.36 -21.75
C HIS A 503 17.00 6.86 -21.86
N ARG A 504 15.93 6.38 -21.24
CA ARG A 504 15.35 5.05 -21.46
C ARG A 504 13.87 5.21 -21.77
N GLU A 505 13.51 4.92 -23.01
CA GLU A 505 12.19 5.12 -23.58
C GLU A 505 11.47 3.79 -23.71
N ASP A 506 10.22 3.73 -23.25
CA ASP A 506 9.31 2.61 -23.46
C ASP A 506 8.73 2.69 -24.88
N LEU A 507 8.91 1.63 -25.66
CA LEU A 507 8.38 1.52 -27.02
C LEU A 507 7.11 0.66 -27.10
N GLY A 508 6.62 0.13 -25.97
CA GLY A 508 5.53 -0.84 -25.92
C GLY A 508 6.00 -2.28 -26.09
N ASP A 509 5.13 -3.23 -25.70
CA ASP A 509 5.35 -4.69 -25.82
C ASP A 509 6.68 -5.20 -25.22
N GLY A 510 7.11 -4.59 -24.12
CA GLY A 510 8.36 -4.95 -23.44
C GLY A 510 9.63 -4.53 -24.21
N LYS A 511 9.52 -3.70 -25.24
CA LYS A 511 10.66 -3.16 -25.99
C LYS A 511 11.04 -1.78 -25.50
N TRP A 512 12.34 -1.56 -25.35
CA TRP A 512 12.86 -0.30 -24.84
C TRP A 512 14.01 0.22 -25.70
N ARG A 513 14.10 1.54 -25.81
CA ARG A 513 15.25 2.24 -26.39
C ARG A 513 16.05 2.89 -25.29
N VAL A 514 17.35 2.62 -25.27
CA VAL A 514 18.32 3.32 -24.42
C VAL A 514 19.15 4.20 -25.32
N LYS A 515 19.16 5.52 -25.08
CA LYS A 515 19.82 6.48 -25.97
C LYS A 515 20.55 7.58 -25.22
N THR A 516 21.44 8.26 -25.96
CA THR A 516 22.33 9.31 -25.49
C THR A 516 23.29 8.73 -24.45
N LEU A 517 24.37 8.13 -24.95
CA LEU A 517 25.24 7.24 -24.18
C LEU A 517 26.61 7.84 -23.91
N MET A 518 27.19 7.46 -22.78
CA MET A 518 28.62 7.48 -22.49
C MET A 518 29.07 6.04 -22.28
N ARG A 519 30.10 5.63 -23.00
CA ARG A 519 30.62 4.26 -23.07
C ARG A 519 32.03 4.18 -22.49
N GLY A 520 32.46 2.98 -22.15
CA GLY A 520 33.84 2.74 -21.68
C GLY A 520 34.15 3.38 -20.32
N LEU A 521 33.14 3.58 -19.47
CA LEU A 521 33.32 4.24 -18.18
C LEU A 521 34.22 3.40 -17.27
N SER A 522 34.92 4.09 -16.36
CA SER A 522 35.87 3.49 -15.42
C SER A 522 36.92 2.61 -16.13
N GLY A 523 37.41 3.09 -17.28
CA GLY A 523 38.46 2.42 -18.06
C GLY A 523 38.03 1.12 -18.76
N THR A 524 36.74 0.81 -18.79
CA THR A 524 36.24 -0.38 -19.50
C THR A 524 36.41 -0.23 -21.01
N LYS A 525 36.67 -1.35 -21.70
CA LYS A 525 36.94 -1.34 -23.14
C LYS A 525 35.63 -1.24 -23.93
N ILE A 526 35.49 -0.17 -24.73
CA ILE A 526 34.41 -0.05 -25.71
C ILE A 526 34.49 -1.22 -26.70
N SER A 527 33.46 -2.06 -26.69
CA SER A 527 33.44 -3.31 -27.45
C SER A 527 32.17 -3.43 -28.29
N ARG A 528 32.18 -4.36 -29.26
CA ARG A 528 30.94 -4.78 -29.93
C ARG A 528 30.19 -5.74 -29.01
N HIS A 529 28.90 -5.51 -28.77
CA HIS A 529 28.03 -6.42 -28.03
C HIS A 529 27.06 -7.13 -28.96
N LEU A 530 26.92 -8.44 -28.81
CA LEU A 530 26.07 -9.25 -29.69
C LEU A 530 24.60 -9.21 -29.25
N LYS A 531 23.69 -9.36 -30.22
CA LYS A 531 22.28 -9.63 -29.96
C LYS A 531 22.15 -10.77 -28.96
N GLY A 532 21.30 -10.60 -27.96
CA GLY A 532 21.11 -11.61 -26.91
C GLY A 532 21.94 -11.37 -25.65
N ALA A 533 22.93 -10.47 -25.67
CA ALA A 533 23.67 -10.12 -24.46
C ALA A 533 22.74 -9.51 -23.39
N LEU A 534 23.01 -9.81 -22.13
CA LEU A 534 22.27 -9.25 -21.00
C LEU A 534 22.71 -7.82 -20.75
N VAL A 535 21.73 -6.94 -20.57
CA VAL A 535 21.93 -5.56 -20.15
C VAL A 535 21.46 -5.43 -18.71
N TRP A 536 22.38 -5.14 -17.81
CA TRP A 536 22.11 -4.95 -16.39
C TRP A 536 21.95 -3.46 -16.11
N PHE A 537 20.78 -3.05 -15.67
CA PHE A 537 20.48 -1.68 -15.29
C PHE A 537 20.61 -1.49 -13.78
N ALA A 538 21.44 -0.53 -13.38
CA ALA A 538 21.62 -0.18 -11.98
C ALA A 538 20.28 0.29 -11.36
N PRO A 539 20.06 0.07 -10.05
CA PRO A 539 18.91 0.60 -9.34
C PRO A 539 18.88 2.14 -9.42
N VAL A 540 17.71 2.74 -9.14
CA VAL A 540 17.45 4.18 -9.26
C VAL A 540 18.54 5.04 -8.57
N ASP A 541 19.05 4.59 -7.43
CA ASP A 541 20.17 5.22 -6.74
C ASP A 541 21.52 4.61 -7.15
N ALA A 542 21.92 4.79 -8.41
CA ALA A 542 23.16 4.26 -8.99
C ALA A 542 24.46 4.80 -8.32
N ASN A 543 24.35 5.73 -7.37
CA ASN A 543 25.47 6.29 -6.64
C ASN A 543 26.00 5.37 -5.53
N ASP A 544 25.15 4.50 -4.97
CA ASP A 544 25.46 3.62 -3.83
C ASP A 544 25.39 2.14 -4.24
N LEU A 545 26.23 1.77 -5.20
CA LEU A 545 26.42 0.37 -5.58
C LEU A 545 27.26 -0.36 -4.53
N ILE A 546 26.87 -1.59 -4.24
CA ILE A 546 27.43 -2.37 -3.14
C ILE A 546 28.43 -3.36 -3.72
N THR A 547 29.69 -3.19 -3.34
CA THR A 547 30.80 -4.08 -3.68
C THR A 547 31.06 -5.08 -2.56
N LEU A 548 31.61 -6.23 -2.93
CA LEU A 548 32.07 -7.26 -2.00
C LEU A 548 33.60 -7.33 -2.08
N PRO A 549 34.34 -6.94 -1.02
CA PRO A 549 35.79 -7.07 -1.00
C PRO A 549 36.20 -8.54 -0.94
N LEU A 550 37.15 -8.92 -1.79
CA LEU A 550 37.74 -10.24 -1.86
C LEU A 550 39.07 -10.28 -1.11
N VAL A 551 39.44 -11.47 -0.63
CA VAL A 551 40.74 -11.71 0.02
C VAL A 551 41.73 -12.45 -0.88
N ALA A 552 41.25 -12.99 -2.01
CA ALA A 552 42.03 -13.72 -2.99
C ALA A 552 41.44 -13.49 -4.39
N PRO A 553 42.27 -13.55 -5.45
CA PRO A 553 41.81 -13.28 -6.81
C PRO A 553 40.82 -14.32 -7.35
N ASN A 554 40.95 -15.59 -6.94
CA ASN A 554 40.04 -16.65 -7.37
C ASN A 554 39.13 -17.04 -6.20
N THR A 555 37.81 -17.06 -6.41
CA THR A 555 36.84 -17.48 -5.41
C THR A 555 35.54 -18.00 -6.03
N THR A 556 34.63 -18.50 -5.20
CA THR A 556 33.24 -18.77 -5.57
C THR A 556 32.33 -17.80 -4.81
N LEU A 557 31.48 -17.09 -5.55
CA LEU A 557 30.44 -16.23 -5.00
C LEU A 557 29.15 -17.02 -4.80
N PHE A 558 28.50 -16.84 -3.65
CA PHE A 558 27.25 -17.49 -3.29
C PHE A 558 26.13 -16.46 -3.18
N PHE A 559 25.04 -16.65 -3.92
CA PHE A 559 23.87 -15.76 -3.96
C PHE A 559 22.67 -16.45 -3.29
N GLU A 560 22.03 -15.77 -2.33
CA GLU A 560 20.86 -16.26 -1.60
C GLU A 560 19.82 -15.13 -1.45
N ALA A 561 18.58 -15.35 -1.91
CA ALA A 561 17.46 -14.47 -1.65
C ALA A 561 16.70 -14.94 -0.40
N SER A 562 16.19 -14.01 0.41
CA SER A 562 15.47 -14.35 1.64
C SER A 562 14.40 -13.33 2.03
N ASN A 563 13.45 -13.80 2.84
CA ASN A 563 12.57 -12.96 3.65
C ASN A 563 12.67 -13.37 5.13
N PHE A 564 11.80 -12.84 5.97
CA PHE A 564 11.79 -13.11 7.41
C PHE A 564 11.51 -14.58 7.79
N ALA A 565 11.02 -15.40 6.86
CA ALA A 565 10.59 -16.77 7.12
C ALA A 565 11.35 -17.83 6.30
N VAL A 566 11.64 -17.55 5.02
CA VAL A 566 12.23 -18.53 4.09
C VAL A 566 13.42 -17.96 3.31
N LYS A 567 14.25 -18.87 2.79
CA LYS A 567 15.43 -18.61 1.97
C LYS A 567 15.34 -19.37 0.66
N SER A 568 15.87 -18.81 -0.42
CA SER A 568 15.98 -19.47 -1.72
C SER A 568 17.07 -20.54 -1.73
N GLU A 569 17.11 -21.33 -2.80
CA GLU A 569 18.32 -22.10 -3.14
C GLU A 569 19.52 -21.15 -3.29
N ILE A 570 20.71 -21.63 -2.87
CA ILE A 570 21.96 -20.90 -3.01
C ILE A 570 22.53 -21.12 -4.42
N LYS A 571 22.66 -20.05 -5.21
CA LYS A 571 23.33 -20.09 -6.51
C LYS A 571 24.82 -19.79 -6.37
N LYS A 572 25.65 -20.41 -7.22
CA LYS A 572 27.12 -20.33 -7.17
C LYS A 572 27.69 -19.76 -8.46
N LEU A 573 28.69 -18.92 -8.35
CA LEU A 573 29.43 -18.36 -9.49
C LEU A 573 30.94 -18.42 -9.21
N GLU A 574 31.70 -19.11 -10.04
CA GLU A 574 33.16 -19.03 -10.00
C GLU A 574 33.63 -17.67 -10.54
N PHE A 575 34.55 -17.03 -9.83
CA PHE A 575 35.01 -15.69 -10.17
C PHE A 575 36.53 -15.58 -10.05
N SER A 576 37.16 -14.93 -11.03
CA SER A 576 38.60 -14.67 -11.09
C SER A 576 38.84 -13.18 -11.34
N HIS A 577 39.51 -12.52 -10.40
CA HIS A 577 39.80 -11.09 -10.40
C HIS A 577 41.20 -10.81 -10.97
N SER A 578 41.29 -9.94 -11.98
CA SER A 578 42.52 -9.58 -12.71
C SER A 578 43.53 -8.79 -11.88
N GLN A 579 43.07 -8.08 -10.86
CA GLN A 579 43.83 -7.12 -10.05
C GLN A 579 44.28 -5.87 -10.81
N ASN A 580 43.70 -5.61 -11.99
CA ASN A 580 44.02 -4.42 -12.78
C ASN A 580 43.68 -3.11 -12.07
N ALA A 581 42.70 -3.11 -11.16
CA ALA A 581 42.36 -1.94 -10.34
C ALA A 581 43.55 -1.39 -9.51
N LYS A 582 44.60 -2.18 -9.27
CA LYS A 582 45.84 -1.73 -8.60
C LYS A 582 46.72 -0.84 -9.48
N LYS A 583 46.59 -0.92 -10.82
CA LYS A 583 47.36 -0.11 -11.78
C LYS A 583 46.61 1.17 -12.17
N PRO A 584 47.31 2.27 -12.49
CA PRO A 584 46.72 3.43 -13.15
C PRO A 584 46.08 3.07 -14.48
N TYR A 585 45.08 3.86 -14.90
CA TYR A 585 44.61 3.78 -16.27
C TYR A 585 45.74 4.18 -17.24
N PRO A 586 45.94 3.48 -18.37
CA PRO A 586 46.82 3.94 -19.44
C PRO A 586 46.39 5.31 -19.98
N ILE A 587 47.29 6.07 -20.61
CA ILE A 587 46.91 7.31 -21.32
C ILE A 587 45.90 7.04 -22.44
N SER A 588 45.07 8.02 -22.80
CA SER A 588 44.13 7.93 -23.93
C SER A 588 44.54 8.86 -25.08
N ASN A 589 43.98 8.65 -26.28
CA ASN A 589 44.16 9.52 -27.45
C ASN A 589 45.63 9.82 -27.84
N LEU A 590 46.53 8.86 -27.65
CA LEU A 590 47.95 9.00 -28.01
C LEU A 590 48.10 9.21 -29.53
N LYS A 591 48.73 10.32 -29.90
CA LYS A 591 49.02 10.73 -31.27
C LYS A 591 50.49 11.14 -31.38
N ALA A 592 51.05 10.94 -32.57
CA ALA A 592 52.38 11.40 -32.92
C ALA A 592 52.32 12.20 -34.23
N LEU A 593 52.94 13.37 -34.22
CA LEU A 593 53.11 14.25 -35.37
C LEU A 593 54.60 14.42 -35.63
N ARG A 594 55.05 14.14 -36.85
CA ARG A 594 56.46 14.30 -37.25
C ARG A 594 56.61 15.41 -38.28
N ASP A 595 57.58 16.28 -38.05
CA ASP A 595 58.10 17.24 -39.03
C ASP A 595 59.63 17.10 -39.08
N GLY A 596 60.13 16.44 -40.12
CA GLY A 596 61.55 16.06 -40.24
C GLY A 596 62.05 15.20 -39.07
N LYS A 597 63.02 15.71 -38.31
CA LYS A 597 63.57 15.04 -37.12
C LYS A 597 62.74 15.28 -35.86
N LYS A 598 61.88 16.30 -35.85
CA LYS A 598 61.08 16.69 -34.68
C LYS A 598 59.80 15.85 -34.63
N VAL A 599 59.56 15.21 -33.50
CA VAL A 599 58.34 14.47 -33.19
C VAL A 599 57.65 15.16 -32.02
N VAL A 600 56.35 15.42 -32.17
CA VAL A 600 55.46 15.89 -31.13
C VAL A 600 54.49 14.76 -30.79
N LEU A 601 54.51 14.32 -29.53
CA LEU A 601 53.52 13.41 -28.98
C LEU A 601 52.46 14.21 -28.23
N GLU A 602 51.20 13.86 -28.44
CA GLU A 602 50.06 14.42 -27.72
C GLU A 602 49.18 13.27 -27.22
N TRP A 603 48.66 13.37 -26.00
CA TRP A 603 47.76 12.36 -25.41
C TRP A 603 46.79 13.01 -24.43
N LYS A 604 46.00 12.21 -23.74
CA LYS A 604 45.14 12.62 -22.63
C LYS A 604 45.42 11.77 -21.40
N ASN A 605 45.58 12.43 -20.26
CA ASN A 605 45.79 11.75 -19.00
C ASN A 605 44.44 11.21 -18.49
N ARG A 606 44.38 9.93 -18.11
CA ARG A 606 43.19 9.34 -17.47
C ARG A 606 43.39 9.21 -15.98
N VAL A 607 42.47 9.72 -15.16
CA VAL A 607 42.64 9.75 -13.69
C VAL A 607 41.65 8.80 -13.01
N ARG A 608 42.14 8.02 -12.05
CA ARG A 608 41.29 7.24 -11.12
C ARG A 608 40.77 8.17 -10.01
N LEU A 609 39.46 8.35 -9.92
CA LEU A 609 38.83 9.20 -8.89
C LEU A 609 38.47 8.37 -7.64
N HIS A 610 38.71 8.93 -6.46
CA HIS A 610 38.27 8.36 -5.17
C HIS A 610 37.19 9.24 -4.55
N GLY A 611 36.11 8.67 -4.01
CA GLY A 611 35.08 9.41 -3.28
C GLY A 611 33.81 9.74 -4.09
N ALA A 612 32.90 10.52 -3.48
CA ALA A 612 31.50 10.67 -3.93
C ALA A 612 31.26 11.61 -5.14
N ASN A 613 32.29 12.28 -5.65
CA ASN A 613 32.18 13.26 -6.75
C ASN A 613 32.66 12.66 -8.08
N TYR A 614 31.74 12.01 -8.80
CA TYR A 614 32.05 11.38 -10.08
C TYR A 614 31.91 12.37 -11.23
N ARG A 615 32.99 12.59 -11.98
CA ARG A 615 32.98 13.36 -13.23
C ARG A 615 33.74 12.54 -14.28
N ASN A 616 33.19 12.47 -15.50
CA ASN A 616 33.76 11.71 -16.61
C ASN A 616 35.25 12.08 -16.82
N ALA A 617 36.11 11.07 -16.95
CA ALA A 617 37.55 11.16 -17.07
C ALA A 617 38.02 11.92 -18.32
N ASP A 618 37.20 12.03 -19.36
CA ASP A 618 37.66 12.54 -20.66
C ASP A 618 37.24 13.98 -21.01
N ASN A 619 36.43 14.70 -20.20
CA ASN A 619 35.99 16.07 -20.54
C ASN A 619 36.05 17.14 -19.43
N ILE A 620 36.38 16.80 -18.20
CA ILE A 620 36.60 17.78 -17.12
C ILE A 620 37.81 17.31 -16.31
N ILE A 621 38.81 18.17 -16.11
CA ILE A 621 39.92 17.90 -15.20
C ILE A 621 39.34 17.83 -13.78
N ALA A 622 38.89 16.65 -13.37
CA ALA A 622 38.43 16.36 -12.01
C ALA A 622 39.67 16.07 -11.14
N GLY A 623 39.80 16.75 -9.99
CA GLY A 623 40.92 16.60 -9.06
C GLY A 623 41.78 17.84 -8.82
N VAL A 624 41.59 18.94 -9.54
CA VAL A 624 42.27 20.22 -9.21
C VAL A 624 41.92 20.68 -7.79
N ASP A 625 40.67 20.45 -7.35
CA ASP A 625 40.17 20.88 -6.05
C ASP A 625 40.63 19.98 -4.88
N GLU A 626 41.13 18.76 -5.15
CA GLU A 626 41.44 17.75 -4.12
C GLU A 626 42.92 17.31 -4.09
N GLY A 627 43.77 17.82 -5.00
CA GLY A 627 45.22 17.59 -5.00
C GLY A 627 45.68 16.17 -5.37
N LEU A 628 44.76 15.30 -5.79
CA LEU A 628 45.01 13.91 -6.17
C LEU A 628 45.05 13.77 -7.72
N ASN A 629 46.23 13.91 -8.32
CA ASN A 629 46.40 13.79 -9.77
C ASN A 629 47.31 12.61 -10.12
N GLU A 630 46.79 11.64 -10.85
CA GLU A 630 47.59 10.63 -11.58
C GLU A 630 48.11 11.22 -12.90
N ASN A 631 48.70 12.41 -12.89
CA ASN A 631 49.04 13.13 -14.12
C ASN A 631 50.49 12.97 -14.57
N ARG A 632 51.26 12.08 -13.93
CA ARG A 632 52.67 11.84 -14.29
C ARG A 632 52.75 10.76 -15.36
N VAL A 633 53.38 11.10 -16.48
CA VAL A 633 53.62 10.19 -17.59
C VAL A 633 55.12 10.01 -17.78
N ILE A 634 55.54 8.76 -17.83
CA ILE A 634 56.90 8.34 -18.15
C ILE A 634 56.92 7.96 -19.63
N ILE A 635 57.80 8.60 -20.38
CA ILE A 635 58.03 8.36 -21.80
C ILE A 635 59.42 7.75 -21.92
N LYS A 636 59.52 6.59 -22.56
CA LYS A 636 60.79 5.96 -22.91
C LYS A 636 60.91 5.77 -24.41
N TRP A 637 62.11 5.97 -24.93
CA TRP A 637 62.47 5.62 -26.30
C TRP A 637 63.96 5.27 -26.39
N PHE A 638 64.34 4.65 -27.50
CA PHE A 638 65.70 4.17 -27.72
C PHE A 638 66.28 4.77 -29.01
N VAL A 639 67.53 5.22 -28.96
CA VAL A 639 68.29 5.65 -30.14
C VAL A 639 69.65 4.98 -30.09
N ASN A 640 69.97 4.14 -31.08
CA ASN A 640 71.21 3.36 -31.13
C ASN A 640 71.48 2.61 -29.81
N GLU A 641 70.49 1.86 -29.32
CA GLU A 641 70.52 1.09 -28.07
C GLU A 641 70.68 1.92 -26.77
N LYS A 642 70.78 3.25 -26.88
CA LYS A 642 70.76 4.15 -25.72
C LYS A 642 69.32 4.44 -25.31
N GLU A 643 68.98 4.15 -24.05
CA GLU A 643 67.69 4.48 -23.45
C GLU A 643 67.61 5.98 -23.14
N PHE A 644 66.48 6.58 -23.47
CA PHE A 644 66.08 7.92 -23.06
C PHE A 644 64.78 7.83 -22.28
N VAL A 645 64.70 8.53 -21.16
CA VAL A 645 63.53 8.57 -20.28
C VAL A 645 63.17 10.02 -20.00
N PHE A 646 61.89 10.35 -20.11
CA PHE A 646 61.36 11.66 -19.78
C PHE A 646 60.11 11.51 -18.90
N GLU A 647 60.03 12.28 -17.82
CA GLU A 647 58.85 12.36 -16.97
C GLU A 647 58.19 13.72 -17.17
N THR A 648 56.87 13.73 -17.41
CA THR A 648 56.11 14.97 -17.54
C THR A 648 54.79 14.88 -16.77
N LYS A 649 54.29 16.05 -16.35
CA LYS A 649 52.93 16.22 -15.83
C LYS A 649 51.95 16.76 -16.87
N GLY A 650 52.45 17.10 -18.06
CA GLY A 650 51.66 17.60 -19.18
C GLY A 650 51.09 16.48 -20.05
N GLU A 651 50.38 16.89 -21.09
CA GLU A 651 49.74 16.02 -22.09
C GLU A 651 50.43 16.08 -23.46
N ARG A 652 51.65 16.64 -23.48
CA ARG A 652 52.44 16.88 -24.69
C ARG A 652 53.92 16.69 -24.41
N PHE A 653 54.62 16.11 -25.38
CA PHE A 653 56.06 15.91 -25.36
C PHE A 653 56.65 16.18 -26.75
N GLU A 654 57.87 16.69 -26.79
CA GLU A 654 58.57 16.99 -28.03
C GLU A 654 60.02 16.52 -27.94
N ALA A 655 60.49 15.84 -28.99
CA ALA A 655 61.89 15.43 -29.11
C ALA A 655 62.35 15.38 -30.57
N GLU A 656 63.64 15.58 -30.79
CA GLU A 656 64.28 15.29 -32.06
C GLU A 656 64.82 13.86 -32.07
N VAL A 657 64.27 13.01 -32.94
CA VAL A 657 64.57 11.57 -32.98
C VAL A 657 64.68 11.03 -34.42
N PRO A 658 65.44 9.95 -34.65
CA PRO A 658 65.49 9.27 -35.94
C PRO A 658 64.12 8.77 -36.41
N LEU A 659 63.99 8.50 -37.71
CA LEU A 659 62.78 7.91 -38.30
C LEU A 659 62.45 6.55 -37.66
N ARG A 660 61.15 6.27 -37.49
CA ARG A 660 60.62 5.01 -36.92
C ARG A 660 61.05 4.79 -35.46
N THR A 661 61.14 5.87 -34.68
CA THR A 661 61.39 5.74 -33.24
C THR A 661 60.08 5.33 -32.56
N THR A 662 60.11 4.25 -31.80
CA THR A 662 58.98 3.83 -30.96
C THR A 662 59.10 4.48 -29.60
N PHE A 663 58.03 5.15 -29.21
CA PHE A 663 57.86 5.73 -27.87
C PHE A 663 56.95 4.82 -27.06
N TYR A 664 57.35 4.56 -25.83
CA TYR A 664 56.63 3.78 -24.83
C TYR A 664 56.21 4.72 -23.70
N LEU A 665 54.92 4.75 -23.40
CA LEU A 665 54.34 5.67 -22.44
C LEU A 665 53.62 4.89 -21.34
N TRP A 666 53.90 5.27 -20.10
CA TRP A 666 53.23 4.76 -18.92
C TRP A 666 52.71 5.90 -18.07
N GLN A 667 51.51 5.74 -17.53
CA GLN A 667 50.99 6.63 -16.51
C GLN A 667 51.36 6.09 -15.12
N MET A 668 51.84 6.96 -14.24
CA MET A 668 52.31 6.59 -12.91
C MET A 668 51.29 6.98 -11.83
N ALA A 669 50.99 6.03 -10.93
CA ALA A 669 50.09 6.25 -9.80
C ALA A 669 50.63 7.32 -8.84
N TYR A 670 49.75 8.14 -8.27
CA TYR A 670 50.13 9.09 -7.21
C TYR A 670 50.58 8.39 -5.91
N LYS A 671 50.00 7.22 -5.59
CA LYS A 671 50.39 6.36 -4.46
C LYS A 671 50.99 5.04 -4.97
N GLY A 672 52.17 4.67 -4.47
CA GLY A 672 52.74 3.33 -4.64
C GLY A 672 53.67 3.11 -5.85
N GLY A 673 53.83 4.07 -6.76
CA GLY A 673 54.82 3.99 -7.86
C GLY A 673 54.53 2.93 -8.94
N PHE A 674 53.32 2.39 -8.99
CA PHE A 674 52.90 1.45 -10.03
C PHE A 674 52.71 2.16 -11.38
N LEU A 675 53.08 1.49 -12.46
CA LEU A 675 52.87 1.94 -13.84
C LEU A 675 51.57 1.32 -14.39
N SER A 676 50.89 2.07 -15.26
CA SER A 676 49.82 1.54 -16.11
C SER A 676 50.34 0.42 -17.00
N ASP A 677 49.45 -0.21 -17.78
CA ASP A 677 49.92 -0.94 -18.96
C ASP A 677 50.55 0.05 -19.97
N CYS A 678 51.50 -0.46 -20.77
CA CYS A 678 52.27 0.36 -21.71
C CYS A 678 51.43 0.74 -22.92
N GLU A 679 51.35 2.03 -23.24
CA GLU A 679 50.92 2.50 -24.55
C GLU A 679 52.16 2.73 -25.42
N GLN A 680 52.08 2.42 -26.72
CA GLN A 680 53.21 2.62 -27.63
C GLN A 680 52.76 3.24 -28.95
N ILE A 681 53.61 4.13 -29.48
CA ILE A 681 53.41 4.73 -30.79
C ILE A 681 54.74 4.82 -31.52
N THR A 682 54.74 4.53 -32.82
CA THR A 682 55.93 4.64 -33.66
C THR A 682 55.77 5.85 -34.56
N ALA A 683 56.77 6.76 -34.52
CA ALA A 683 56.75 8.03 -35.23
C ALA A 683 57.96 8.20 -36.16
#